data_AF-A0A4R8QWP1-F1
#
_entry.id   AF-A0A4R8QWP1-F1
#
_cell.length_a   1.000
_cell.length_b   1.000
_cell.length_c   1.000
_cell.angle_alpha   90.00
_cell.angle_beta   90.00
_cell.angle_gamma   90.00
#
_symmetry.space_group_name_H-M   'P 1'
#
loop_
_entity.id
_entity.type
_entity.pdbx_description
1 polymer ?
#
loop_
_entity_poly.entity_id
_entity_poly.type
_entity_poly.pdbx_seq_one_letter_code
_entity_poly.pdbx_strand_id
1 'polypeptide(L)'
;MAHGTRYLDHPVAGDFHLNSLIPNETTSNDAALLNSFLSRFVPNDPSSNHSTNPDPRANLLGMFQQNHQQGHNNRLNGTPGGRGMPMLYNYQQQQQQHHQAHLQHHQAAQAEHAAHNGNGVMSHHSAFSSGVMGNSSPYSSNALQNGQNPGSRGGQAQPISEHWGEQLRLYDESKNAHRAMTEQNQPHYYARLKASENRGISGPPPTSGKNDDDADDRRRPYSVEKIRERQNWHNMDLSGQGLRNLAPALFRYQFLHELFIASNKLTVLPPAIGQLRQLRYLNISFNQIKYLPPELGMCTYLNQLLLFDNQITALPYELGSLHLLEVLGIEGNPLDNESKSEVMERGTKSLINLLKESAPMPLPPSPRKYITIQEDVSPSLERVRVFSWNVLCDKYATPSTYGYTPTRALSWDYRKACIMEELRDKDADLLCLQEISTESFKEEFSPELAQMDYKGIHWPKTRAKTMAEKDAQGVDGCATFYKASKWILLDKQVIEFAAIAINRPDMKNQHDVFNRVMPKDNIAVVAFLESRSTGARIILVNGHLAWESVLADVKLIQMGILMEQITKLAEKYVRWPALKDKKLITFSATGKDGEEAPPPPKDPGPSQEYRNNTDIPILVCGDFNSTEDSSVYELLSMGRVPPNHPELSSFQYGSFTRDGIEHPFSLRDAYAHIKNTPEEMPFTNYTPGFSDVIDYLWYSTNTLEVVDLLGPPDAEYLKRVPAFPNYHFPADHIQIMAEFVIKARKEKKSHPEPDFGSGSHGQGR
;
A
#
# COMPACT_ATOMS: atom_id res chain seq x y z
N MET A 1 -60.18 45.77 31.62
CA MET A 1 -59.53 46.17 32.89
C MET A 1 -59.15 44.87 33.60
N ALA A 2 -57.84 44.54 33.63
CA ALA A 2 -57.04 44.61 34.87
C ALA A 2 -57.52 43.57 35.92
N HIS A 3 -57.21 42.28 35.78
CA HIS A 3 -55.92 41.57 35.95
C HIS A 3 -55.29 41.66 37.34
N GLY A 4 -54.79 40.52 37.84
CA GLY A 4 -54.03 40.43 39.08
C GLY A 4 -53.11 39.21 39.17
N THR A 5 -52.09 39.35 40.02
CA THR A 5 -51.37 38.32 40.81
C THR A 5 -50.72 37.09 40.15
N ARG A 6 -49.37 37.09 40.27
CA ARG A 6 -48.48 36.04 40.86
C ARG A 6 -47.93 34.86 40.01
N TYR A 7 -46.59 34.89 39.92
CA TYR A 7 -45.61 33.82 40.23
C TYR A 7 -45.42 32.56 39.35
N LEU A 8 -44.16 32.45 38.88
CA LEU A 8 -43.27 31.28 38.69
C LEU A 8 -43.55 30.16 37.65
N ASP A 9 -42.39 29.76 37.09
CA ASP A 9 -41.96 28.47 36.54
C ASP A 9 -42.53 27.85 35.23
N HIS A 10 -41.54 27.47 34.39
CA HIS A 10 -41.37 26.26 33.55
C HIS A 10 -42.20 25.01 33.90
N PRO A 11 -42.25 23.92 33.06
CA PRO A 11 -41.37 23.58 31.91
C PRO A 11 -42.11 22.93 30.69
N VAL A 12 -41.33 22.21 29.86
CA VAL A 12 -41.69 21.03 29.01
C VAL A 12 -42.13 21.26 27.55
N ALA A 13 -41.51 20.41 26.71
CA ALA A 13 -41.59 20.23 25.28
C ALA A 13 -42.95 19.78 24.72
N GLY A 14 -43.05 19.79 23.39
CA GLY A 14 -44.04 19.06 22.59
C GLY A 14 -43.62 19.04 21.12
N ASP A 15 -43.28 17.86 20.59
CA ASP A 15 -43.02 17.67 19.16
C ASP A 15 -44.28 17.85 18.31
N PHE A 16 -44.14 18.22 17.02
CA PHE A 16 -44.31 17.26 15.92
C PHE A 16 -44.08 17.88 14.52
N HIS A 17 -43.73 17.02 13.56
CA HIS A 17 -43.56 17.27 12.12
C HIS A 17 -44.82 17.93 11.48
N LEU A 18 -44.76 18.66 10.34
CA LEU A 18 -44.45 18.14 9.00
C LEU A 18 -44.25 19.26 7.93
N ASN A 19 -43.67 18.86 6.80
CA ASN A 19 -43.83 19.41 5.44
C ASN A 19 -43.45 20.87 5.12
N SER A 20 -42.25 21.00 4.52
CA SER A 20 -42.03 21.49 3.14
C SER A 20 -42.91 22.61 2.56
N LEU A 21 -42.25 23.68 2.08
CA LEU A 21 -42.36 24.13 0.69
C LEU A 21 -41.16 25.04 0.32
N ILE A 22 -40.58 24.80 -0.85
CA ILE A 22 -39.63 25.70 -1.54
C ILE A 22 -40.41 26.29 -2.72
N PRO A 23 -40.34 27.61 -2.96
CA PRO A 23 -39.79 28.04 -4.25
C PRO A 23 -38.93 29.33 -4.20
N ASN A 24 -37.79 29.22 -4.88
CA ASN A 24 -37.15 30.20 -5.79
C ASN A 24 -36.79 31.64 -5.33
N GLU A 25 -35.50 31.94 -5.48
CA GLU A 25 -34.92 33.02 -6.31
C GLU A 25 -35.57 34.42 -6.32
N THR A 26 -34.79 35.45 -6.01
CA THR A 26 -34.20 36.29 -7.09
C THR A 26 -33.08 37.23 -6.62
N THR A 27 -31.92 37.08 -7.28
CA THR A 27 -30.95 38.12 -7.71
C THR A 27 -30.66 39.40 -6.91
N SER A 28 -29.35 39.65 -6.80
CA SER A 28 -28.63 40.91 -7.07
C SER A 28 -28.09 41.75 -5.90
N ASN A 29 -26.78 42.00 -6.01
CA ASN A 29 -26.04 43.22 -5.70
C ASN A 29 -26.39 44.00 -4.42
N ASP A 30 -25.44 43.98 -3.48
CA ASP A 30 -24.70 45.24 -3.23
C ASP A 30 -23.25 44.94 -2.81
N ALA A 31 -22.32 45.75 -3.30
CA ALA A 31 -20.89 45.62 -3.02
C ALA A 31 -20.28 46.98 -2.67
N ALA A 32 -19.29 46.95 -1.78
CA ALA A 32 -18.55 48.09 -1.23
C ALA A 32 -19.33 49.05 -0.31
N LEU A 33 -19.13 48.88 1.01
CA LEU A 33 -18.93 50.00 1.95
C LEU A 33 -18.04 49.54 3.12
N LEU A 34 -16.88 50.20 3.30
CA LEU A 34 -16.08 50.35 4.54
C LEU A 34 -15.86 49.08 5.41
N ASN A 35 -14.67 48.46 5.49
CA ASN A 35 -13.29 48.98 5.48
C ASN A 35 -12.96 49.93 6.66
N SER A 36 -13.04 49.42 7.90
CA SER A 36 -12.36 49.96 9.09
C SER A 36 -12.29 48.90 10.22
N PHE A 37 -11.59 49.20 11.33
CA PHE A 37 -11.45 48.37 12.55
C PHE A 37 -10.54 47.11 12.54
N LEU A 38 -9.27 47.28 12.14
CA LEU A 38 -8.17 46.45 12.66
C LEU A 38 -7.00 47.32 13.14
N SER A 39 -6.86 47.52 14.46
CA SER A 39 -5.61 48.00 15.09
C SER A 39 -5.59 47.80 16.61
N ARG A 40 -4.38 47.58 17.16
CA ARG A 40 -4.04 47.33 18.59
C ARG A 40 -4.51 45.94 19.11
N PHE A 41 -3.73 45.20 19.91
CA PHE A 41 -2.53 45.52 20.68
C PHE A 41 -1.34 44.55 20.43
N VAL A 42 -0.12 44.99 20.80
CA VAL A 42 1.12 44.20 20.89
C VAL A 42 1.85 44.62 22.19
N PRO A 43 2.25 43.67 23.04
CA PRO A 43 3.66 43.54 23.49
C PRO A 43 4.09 42.05 23.68
N ASN A 44 5.35 41.65 23.79
CA ASN A 44 6.66 42.29 23.59
C ASN A 44 7.69 41.16 23.35
N ASP A 45 8.83 41.45 22.70
CA ASP A 45 9.88 40.47 22.42
C ASP A 45 11.29 41.08 22.63
N PRO A 46 12.25 40.40 23.30
CA PRO A 46 13.61 40.90 23.49
C PRO A 46 14.65 40.13 22.67
N SER A 47 15.33 40.83 21.75
CA SER A 47 16.60 40.40 21.14
C SER A 47 17.75 40.47 22.18
N SER A 48 18.98 39.97 21.96
CA SER A 48 19.68 39.74 20.68
C SER A 48 20.84 38.73 20.77
N ASN A 49 21.15 38.11 19.63
CA ASN A 49 22.46 37.62 19.14
C ASN A 49 23.65 37.49 20.11
N HIS A 50 24.27 36.30 20.11
CA HIS A 50 25.68 36.18 19.72
C HIS A 50 25.93 34.83 19.04
N SER A 51 26.80 34.81 18.01
CA SER A 51 27.12 33.63 17.21
C SER A 51 28.64 33.46 17.07
N THR A 52 29.14 32.24 17.28
CA THR A 52 30.51 31.82 16.96
C THR A 52 30.55 30.31 16.70
N ASN A 53 31.11 29.90 15.56
CA ASN A 53 31.46 28.51 15.26
C ASN A 53 32.53 27.98 16.23
N PRO A 54 32.71 26.64 16.26
CA PRO A 54 34.07 26.13 16.11
C PRO A 54 34.19 25.00 15.07
N ASP A 55 35.25 25.07 14.26
CA ASP A 55 35.75 24.01 13.38
C ASP A 55 36.93 23.29 14.09
N PRO A 56 37.26 22.01 13.85
CA PRO A 56 38.08 21.23 14.78
C PRO A 56 39.57 21.15 14.42
N ARG A 57 40.48 21.40 15.39
CA ARG A 57 41.80 20.72 15.56
C ARG A 57 42.60 21.19 16.78
N ALA A 58 43.61 20.38 17.15
CA ALA A 58 44.80 20.71 17.97
C ALA A 58 44.71 20.85 19.51
N ASN A 59 44.76 19.70 20.20
CA ASN A 59 45.84 19.27 21.12
C ASN A 59 46.44 20.16 22.26
N LEU A 60 46.54 19.48 23.43
CA LEU A 60 47.66 19.39 24.40
C LEU A 60 47.75 20.30 25.67
N LEU A 61 47.94 19.62 26.82
CA LEU A 61 48.35 20.05 28.18
C LEU A 61 47.40 20.99 28.98
N GLY A 62 47.26 20.85 30.31
CA GLY A 62 47.73 19.77 31.20
C GLY A 62 47.67 20.06 32.72
N MET A 63 48.02 19.02 33.51
CA MET A 63 48.41 19.00 34.95
C MET A 63 47.34 18.93 36.09
N PHE A 64 47.71 18.06 37.06
CA PHE A 64 47.17 17.73 38.40
C PHE A 64 46.06 16.65 38.49
N GLN A 65 46.26 15.38 38.87
CA GLN A 65 47.20 14.58 39.70
C GLN A 65 46.58 14.14 41.05
N GLN A 66 46.26 12.83 41.21
CA GLN A 66 46.79 11.98 42.30
C GLN A 66 46.40 10.47 42.22
N ASN A 67 47.42 9.60 42.30
CA ASN A 67 47.56 8.33 43.04
C ASN A 67 46.48 7.21 43.03
N HIS A 68 46.83 6.05 42.41
CA HIS A 68 47.19 4.73 43.01
C HIS A 68 46.73 3.53 42.12
N GLN A 69 47.36 2.34 42.11
CA GLN A 69 48.78 1.91 42.26
C GLN A 69 48.90 0.43 41.75
N GLN A 70 50.13 -0.07 41.53
CA GLN A 70 50.48 -1.46 41.10
C GLN A 70 50.12 -1.79 39.62
N GLY A 71 50.88 -2.63 38.88
CA GLY A 71 52.14 -3.32 39.16
C GLY A 71 52.83 -3.87 37.88
N HIS A 72 54.14 -4.14 37.95
CA HIS A 72 55.04 -4.54 36.85
C HIS A 72 54.63 -5.84 36.08
N ASN A 73 55.06 -6.11 34.83
CA ASN A 73 56.48 -6.24 34.43
C ASN A 73 56.79 -6.13 32.92
N ASN A 74 58.08 -5.91 32.60
CA ASN A 74 58.62 -5.64 31.25
C ASN A 74 59.44 -6.84 30.68
N ARG A 75 59.53 -6.98 29.34
CA ARG A 75 60.78 -7.38 28.62
C ARG A 75 60.72 -7.14 27.10
N LEU A 76 61.88 -7.21 26.43
CA LEU A 76 62.20 -6.61 25.12
C LEU A 76 63.06 -7.56 24.23
N ASN A 77 63.31 -7.13 22.98
CA ASN A 77 64.07 -7.76 21.86
C ASN A 77 63.31 -8.84 21.05
N GLY A 78 63.52 -8.99 19.72
CA GLY A 78 64.42 -8.27 18.81
C GLY A 78 64.19 -8.56 17.30
N THR A 79 64.89 -7.83 16.43
CA THR A 79 64.80 -7.76 14.94
C THR A 79 65.83 -8.67 14.21
N PRO A 80 65.94 -8.71 12.85
CA PRO A 80 64.95 -8.60 11.74
C PRO A 80 65.16 -9.61 10.55
N GLY A 81 64.26 -9.60 9.53
CA GLY A 81 64.53 -10.07 8.14
C GLY A 81 63.58 -11.17 7.60
N GLY A 82 63.38 -11.38 6.29
CA GLY A 82 63.77 -10.57 5.12
C GLY A 82 63.76 -11.33 3.76
N ARG A 83 62.97 -10.87 2.76
CA ARG A 83 62.77 -11.43 1.39
C ARG A 83 61.94 -12.75 1.35
N GLY A 84 61.19 -13.09 0.28
CA GLY A 84 60.88 -12.37 -0.97
C GLY A 84 59.81 -13.09 -1.84
N MET A 85 59.26 -12.40 -2.85
CA MET A 85 58.25 -12.90 -3.82
C MET A 85 58.90 -13.81 -4.91
N PRO A 86 58.15 -14.71 -5.59
CA PRO A 86 57.44 -14.32 -6.83
C PRO A 86 56.05 -14.99 -7.06
N MET A 87 55.38 -14.61 -8.16
CA MET A 87 54.09 -15.17 -8.64
C MET A 87 54.26 -16.24 -9.75
N LEU A 88 53.12 -16.85 -10.15
CA LEU A 88 52.65 -17.17 -11.53
C LEU A 88 52.15 -18.62 -11.80
N TYR A 89 50.82 -18.71 -12.02
CA TYR A 89 50.12 -19.29 -13.19
C TYR A 89 49.92 -20.81 -13.45
N ASN A 90 48.68 -21.09 -13.88
CA ASN A 90 48.22 -21.97 -14.99
C ASN A 90 47.90 -23.49 -14.83
N TYR A 91 46.58 -23.77 -14.95
CA TYR A 91 45.89 -24.39 -16.11
C TYR A 91 45.89 -25.93 -16.38
N GLN A 92 44.71 -26.37 -16.86
CA GLN A 92 44.39 -27.50 -17.78
C GLN A 92 44.31 -28.99 -17.34
N GLN A 93 43.09 -29.52 -17.51
CA GLN A 93 42.66 -30.80 -18.16
C GLN A 93 43.16 -32.22 -17.76
N GLN A 94 42.16 -33.01 -17.33
CA GLN A 94 41.72 -34.32 -17.88
C GLN A 94 42.57 -35.62 -17.77
N GLN A 95 41.90 -36.60 -17.13
CA GLN A 95 41.69 -38.01 -17.51
C GLN A 95 42.69 -39.13 -17.12
N GLN A 96 42.07 -40.30 -16.86
CA GLN A 96 42.58 -41.69 -16.91
C GLN A 96 43.61 -42.13 -15.83
N GLN A 97 43.66 -43.41 -15.39
CA GLN A 97 42.63 -44.46 -15.25
C GLN A 97 43.22 -45.64 -14.42
N HIS A 98 42.39 -46.44 -13.74
CA HIS A 98 42.48 -47.93 -13.55
C HIS A 98 41.37 -48.36 -12.56
N HIS A 99 40.37 -49.15 -12.99
CA HIS A 99 40.28 -50.63 -12.89
C HIS A 99 40.15 -51.15 -11.44
N GLN A 100 39.23 -52.07 -11.10
CA GLN A 100 38.94 -53.35 -11.78
C GLN A 100 37.50 -53.91 -11.54
N ALA A 101 37.13 -55.00 -12.24
CA ALA A 101 36.02 -55.95 -11.96
C ALA A 101 34.53 -55.60 -12.31
N HIS A 102 34.18 -55.87 -13.59
CA HIS A 102 33.04 -56.69 -14.08
C HIS A 102 32.20 -57.50 -13.05
N LEU A 103 30.88 -57.79 -13.19
CA LEU A 103 29.97 -58.25 -14.31
C LEU A 103 28.48 -58.09 -13.80
N GLN A 104 27.33 -58.23 -14.52
CA GLN A 104 26.89 -58.45 -15.92
C GLN A 104 25.39 -58.01 -16.11
N HIS A 105 24.97 -57.63 -17.33
CA HIS A 105 23.61 -57.60 -17.98
C HIS A 105 22.30 -57.32 -17.17
N HIS A 106 21.39 -56.41 -17.57
CA HIS A 106 20.52 -56.31 -18.79
C HIS A 106 19.42 -57.41 -18.88
N GLN A 107 18.18 -57.16 -19.38
CA GLN A 107 17.73 -56.14 -20.36
C GLN A 107 16.20 -55.82 -20.30
N ALA A 108 15.83 -54.56 -20.65
CA ALA A 108 14.60 -54.02 -21.30
C ALA A 108 13.14 -54.54 -21.07
N ALA A 109 12.27 -53.58 -20.72
CA ALA A 109 11.01 -53.16 -21.40
C ALA A 109 9.62 -53.87 -21.22
N GLN A 110 8.65 -53.00 -20.84
CA GLN A 110 7.26 -52.85 -21.32
C GLN A 110 6.08 -53.78 -20.93
N ALA A 111 4.89 -53.14 -20.97
CA ALA A 111 3.51 -53.64 -21.21
C ALA A 111 2.58 -54.05 -20.03
N GLU A 112 1.60 -53.17 -19.81
CA GLU A 112 0.18 -53.31 -19.43
C GLU A 112 -0.43 -54.66 -18.95
N HIS A 113 -1.19 -54.57 -17.85
CA HIS A 113 -2.64 -54.88 -17.70
C HIS A 113 -3.00 -54.89 -16.18
N ALA A 114 -4.22 -54.76 -15.66
CA ALA A 114 -5.48 -54.06 -15.99
C ALA A 114 -6.57 -54.63 -15.04
N ALA A 115 -7.45 -53.75 -14.52
CA ALA A 115 -8.81 -54.02 -13.99
C ALA A 115 -9.06 -54.57 -12.54
N HIS A 116 -10.12 -53.99 -11.92
CA HIS A 116 -10.94 -54.43 -10.75
C HIS A 116 -10.26 -54.59 -9.36
N ASN A 117 -10.92 -54.38 -8.20
CA ASN A 117 -12.26 -53.84 -7.85
C ASN A 117 -12.17 -53.20 -6.43
N GLY A 118 -12.92 -52.15 -6.08
CA GLY A 118 -14.21 -52.29 -5.37
C GLY A 118 -14.31 -51.37 -4.13
N ASN A 119 -15.53 -51.09 -3.64
CA ASN A 119 -15.82 -50.09 -2.59
C ASN A 119 -15.57 -50.55 -1.13
N GLY A 120 -15.26 -49.57 -0.25
CA GLY A 120 -15.36 -49.66 1.23
C GLY A 120 -14.43 -48.64 1.89
N VAL A 121 -14.83 -47.49 2.47
CA VAL A 121 -15.87 -47.14 3.47
C VAL A 121 -15.47 -47.51 4.92
N MET A 122 -15.56 -46.52 5.82
CA MET A 122 -15.29 -46.49 7.28
C MET A 122 -13.83 -46.35 7.78
N SER A 123 -13.61 -45.18 8.39
CA SER A 123 -12.94 -44.94 9.69
C SER A 123 -12.41 -46.14 10.49
N HIS A 124 -11.19 -46.04 11.04
CA HIS A 124 -11.00 -45.91 12.50
C HIS A 124 -9.55 -45.53 12.89
N HIS A 125 -9.38 -45.11 14.15
CA HIS A 125 -8.12 -44.64 14.75
C HIS A 125 -7.16 -45.79 15.15
N SER A 126 -5.85 -45.55 15.01
CA SER A 126 -4.77 -46.22 15.76
C SER A 126 -3.62 -45.20 15.95
N ALA A 127 -3.12 -44.89 17.15
CA ALA A 127 -2.53 -45.69 18.24
C ALA A 127 -0.99 -45.76 18.16
N PHE A 128 -0.33 -45.65 19.32
CA PHE A 128 1.10 -45.36 19.47
C PHE A 128 2.05 -46.46 18.98
N SER A 129 3.29 -46.05 18.69
CA SER A 129 4.48 -46.90 18.80
C SER A 129 5.44 -46.32 19.85
N SER A 130 6.16 -47.18 20.57
CA SER A 130 6.97 -46.87 21.77
C SER A 130 8.47 -47.09 21.53
N GLY A 131 9.36 -46.32 22.19
CA GLY A 131 10.81 -46.52 22.02
C GLY A 131 11.75 -45.94 23.09
N VAL A 132 12.12 -46.79 24.07
CA VAL A 132 13.39 -46.76 24.85
C VAL A 132 13.54 -45.68 25.96
N MET A 133 14.34 -45.98 26.99
CA MET A 133 14.45 -45.28 28.29
C MET A 133 15.88 -44.82 28.65
N GLY A 134 16.02 -43.94 29.65
CA GLY A 134 17.30 -43.55 30.27
C GLY A 134 17.18 -43.07 31.74
N ASN A 135 17.25 -44.01 32.69
CA ASN A 135 17.47 -43.91 34.15
C ASN A 135 17.89 -42.53 34.76
N SER A 136 17.44 -42.11 35.96
CA SER A 136 17.71 -42.85 37.22
C SER A 136 17.11 -42.24 38.52
N SER A 137 16.86 -43.14 39.49
CA SER A 137 16.94 -42.95 40.96
C SER A 137 15.79 -42.25 41.75
N PRO A 138 15.61 -42.55 43.07
CA PRO A 138 14.26 -42.65 43.68
C PRO A 138 14.11 -41.92 45.06
N TYR A 139 13.21 -42.46 45.93
CA TYR A 139 12.77 -42.01 47.28
C TYR A 139 11.56 -41.03 47.26
N SER A 140 10.46 -41.19 48.02
CA SER A 140 10.14 -42.11 49.15
C SER A 140 8.65 -42.51 49.26
N SER A 141 8.41 -43.67 49.90
CA SER A 141 7.22 -44.07 50.72
C SER A 141 5.80 -44.05 50.13
N ASN A 142 5.20 -45.25 50.04
CA ASN A 142 3.74 -45.46 49.96
C ASN A 142 3.00 -45.08 51.26
N ALA A 143 1.77 -44.61 51.13
CA ALA A 143 0.71 -44.81 52.12
C ALA A 143 -0.66 -44.93 51.41
N LEU A 144 -1.23 -46.14 51.39
CA LEU A 144 -2.60 -46.40 50.93
C LEU A 144 -3.50 -46.65 52.15
N GLN A 145 -4.76 -46.19 52.11
CA GLN A 145 -5.97 -47.04 52.08
C GLN A 145 -7.24 -46.30 52.59
N ASN A 146 -8.37 -46.48 51.86
CA ASN A 146 -9.80 -46.27 52.21
C ASN A 146 -10.18 -45.10 53.15
N GLY A 147 -10.93 -44.07 52.73
CA GLY A 147 -12.15 -44.14 51.92
C GLY A 147 -13.42 -44.05 52.80
N GLN A 148 -14.08 -42.88 52.82
CA GLN A 148 -15.45 -42.66 53.32
C GLN A 148 -16.23 -41.73 52.36
N ASN A 149 -17.56 -41.73 52.48
CA ASN A 149 -18.51 -41.23 51.46
C ASN A 149 -18.69 -39.69 51.44
N PRO A 150 -19.33 -39.11 50.39
CA PRO A 150 -19.08 -37.72 49.98
C PRO A 150 -19.94 -36.65 50.67
N GLY A 151 -19.32 -35.52 50.97
CA GLY A 151 -19.99 -34.23 51.20
C GLY A 151 -20.15 -33.44 49.90
N SER A 152 -21.23 -32.65 49.77
CA SER A 152 -21.58 -31.95 48.52
C SER A 152 -20.81 -30.63 48.32
N ARG A 153 -20.83 -30.13 47.07
CA ARG A 153 -20.37 -28.79 46.61
C ARG A 153 -18.86 -28.55 46.59
N GLY A 154 -18.17 -29.29 45.73
CA GLY A 154 -17.10 -28.73 44.90
C GLY A 154 -17.57 -28.67 43.45
N GLY A 155 -17.82 -27.48 42.89
CA GLY A 155 -17.95 -27.36 41.45
C GLY A 155 -16.58 -27.59 40.83
N GLN A 156 -16.46 -28.47 39.84
CA GLN A 156 -15.22 -28.59 39.07
C GLN A 156 -14.98 -27.25 38.38
N ALA A 157 -13.93 -26.54 38.78
CA ALA A 157 -13.46 -25.39 38.02
C ALA A 157 -13.13 -25.88 36.61
N GLN A 158 -13.72 -25.26 35.60
CA GLN A 158 -13.33 -25.51 34.22
C GLN A 158 -11.81 -25.28 34.11
N PRO A 159 -11.07 -26.12 33.36
CA PRO A 159 -9.64 -25.91 33.18
C PRO A 159 -9.43 -24.52 32.56
N ILE A 160 -8.79 -23.64 33.33
CA ILE A 160 -8.48 -22.28 32.88
C ILE A 160 -7.60 -22.40 31.65
N SER A 161 -8.07 -21.84 30.53
CA SER A 161 -7.27 -21.71 29.30
C SER A 161 -5.97 -20.99 29.62
N GLU A 162 -4.84 -21.46 29.08
CA GLU A 162 -3.51 -20.88 29.32
C GLU A 162 -3.48 -19.38 29.03
N HIS A 163 -4.18 -18.96 27.97
CA HIS A 163 -4.43 -17.57 27.59
C HIS A 163 -5.16 -16.76 28.68
N TRP A 164 -6.23 -17.32 29.26
CA TRP A 164 -6.96 -16.68 30.37
C TRP A 164 -6.14 -16.67 31.67
N GLY A 165 -5.32 -17.69 31.91
CA GLY A 165 -4.36 -17.72 33.02
C GLY A 165 -3.35 -16.58 32.93
N GLU A 166 -2.80 -16.32 31.74
CA GLU A 166 -1.90 -15.19 31.51
C GLU A 166 -2.62 -13.83 31.63
N GLN A 167 -3.86 -13.70 31.15
CA GLN A 167 -4.66 -12.48 31.36
C GLN A 167 -4.92 -12.21 32.85
N LEU A 168 -5.16 -13.25 33.66
CA LEU A 168 -5.27 -13.12 35.12
C LEU A 168 -3.92 -12.73 35.77
N ARG A 169 -2.80 -13.29 35.30
CA ARG A 169 -1.45 -12.90 35.76
C ARG A 169 -1.18 -11.41 35.49
N LEU A 170 -1.47 -10.95 34.27
CA LEU A 170 -1.34 -9.55 33.86
C LEU A 170 -2.30 -8.63 34.65
N TYR A 171 -3.50 -9.10 34.99
CA TYR A 171 -4.44 -8.37 35.84
C TYR A 171 -3.91 -8.19 37.27
N ASP A 172 -3.36 -9.24 37.88
CA ASP A 172 -2.71 -9.15 39.21
C ASP A 172 -1.46 -8.27 39.19
N GLU A 173 -0.63 -8.36 38.14
CA GLU A 173 0.49 -7.46 37.91
C GLU A 173 0.03 -5.99 37.80
N SER A 174 -1.06 -5.74 37.07
CA SER A 174 -1.64 -4.41 36.91
C SER A 174 -2.24 -3.85 38.22
N LYS A 175 -2.92 -4.68 39.05
CA LYS A 175 -3.37 -4.29 40.41
C LYS A 175 -2.20 -3.98 41.35
N ASN A 176 -1.07 -4.64 41.18
CA ASN A 176 0.14 -4.35 41.96
C ASN A 176 0.79 -3.03 41.50
N ALA A 177 0.87 -2.79 40.19
CA ALA A 177 1.32 -1.52 39.63
C ALA A 177 0.41 -0.35 40.04
N HIS A 178 -0.92 -0.54 40.04
CA HIS A 178 -1.90 0.45 40.49
C HIS A 178 -1.61 0.91 41.92
N ARG A 179 -1.53 -0.03 42.88
CA ARG A 179 -1.25 0.29 44.30
C ARG A 179 0.11 0.95 44.49
N ALA A 180 1.14 0.52 43.76
CA ALA A 180 2.45 1.19 43.81
C ALA A 180 2.40 2.65 43.34
N MET A 181 1.58 2.97 42.33
CA MET A 181 1.38 4.34 41.87
C MET A 181 0.49 5.16 42.83
N THR A 182 -0.63 4.62 43.30
CA THR A 182 -1.66 5.39 44.04
C THR A 182 -1.43 5.46 45.55
N GLU A 183 -0.92 4.40 46.17
CA GLU A 183 -0.68 4.34 47.63
C GLU A 183 0.75 4.76 47.98
N GLN A 184 1.72 4.41 47.14
CA GLN A 184 3.16 4.61 47.41
C GLN A 184 3.79 5.74 46.59
N ASN A 185 3.01 6.39 45.72
CA ASN A 185 3.43 7.48 44.83
C ASN A 185 4.70 7.14 44.00
N GLN A 186 4.89 5.86 43.66
CA GLN A 186 6.02 5.43 42.82
C GLN A 186 5.70 5.68 41.33
N PRO A 187 6.68 6.07 40.50
CA PRO A 187 6.51 6.04 39.06
C PRO A 187 6.25 4.60 38.59
N HIS A 188 5.44 4.49 37.54
CA HIS A 188 5.04 3.24 36.93
C HIS A 188 6.26 2.35 36.57
N TYR A 189 6.06 1.02 36.60
CA TYR A 189 7.15 0.06 36.41
C TYR A 189 7.86 0.22 35.06
N TYR A 190 7.08 0.42 33.99
CA TYR A 190 7.62 0.63 32.64
C TYR A 190 8.42 1.93 32.52
N ALA A 191 7.96 3.04 33.11
CA ALA A 191 8.76 4.28 33.21
C ALA A 191 10.12 4.06 33.89
N ARG A 192 10.22 3.15 34.88
CA ARG A 192 11.50 2.80 35.53
C ARG A 192 12.41 1.94 34.65
N LEU A 193 11.87 0.93 33.97
CA LEU A 193 12.63 0.10 33.02
C LEU A 193 13.11 0.92 31.82
N LYS A 194 12.19 1.61 31.13
CA LYS A 194 12.51 2.39 29.93
C LYS A 194 13.45 3.56 30.24
N ALA A 195 13.44 4.09 31.46
CA ALA A 195 14.44 5.08 31.89
C ALA A 195 15.88 4.52 32.05
N SER A 196 16.09 3.22 32.27
CA SER A 196 17.45 2.63 32.26
C SER A 196 17.88 2.26 30.83
N GLU A 197 16.98 1.65 30.04
CA GLU A 197 17.18 1.38 28.61
C GLU A 197 17.55 2.67 27.84
N ASN A 198 16.72 3.72 27.95
CA ASN A 198 16.92 4.98 27.24
C ASN A 198 18.16 5.76 27.72
N ARG A 199 18.77 5.39 28.86
CA ARG A 199 20.05 5.95 29.35
C ARG A 199 21.27 5.15 28.90
N GLY A 200 21.10 4.00 28.24
CA GLY A 200 22.19 3.13 27.81
C GLY A 200 22.94 2.45 28.97
N ILE A 201 22.37 2.44 30.17
CA ILE A 201 22.96 1.77 31.34
C ILE A 201 22.36 0.37 31.42
N SER A 202 23.00 -0.59 30.74
CA SER A 202 22.70 -2.00 30.88
C SER A 202 22.99 -2.46 32.32
N GLY A 203 21.94 -2.78 33.08
CA GLY A 203 22.09 -3.59 34.28
C GLY A 203 22.61 -5.00 33.92
N PRO A 204 23.14 -5.76 34.89
CA PRO A 204 23.51 -7.15 34.65
C PRO A 204 22.28 -7.95 34.20
N PRO A 205 22.41 -8.87 33.23
CA PRO A 205 21.26 -9.57 32.66
C PRO A 205 20.62 -10.52 33.67
N PRO A 206 19.29 -10.75 33.62
CA PRO A 206 18.65 -11.83 34.35
C PRO A 206 19.20 -13.18 33.86
N THR A 207 19.46 -14.10 34.79
CA THR A 207 20.13 -15.36 34.49
C THR A 207 19.21 -16.38 33.79
N SER A 208 19.33 -16.43 32.47
CA SER A 208 19.09 -17.60 31.59
C SER A 208 17.70 -18.28 31.62
N GLY A 209 16.96 -18.11 30.53
CA GLY A 209 15.83 -18.95 30.10
C GLY A 209 15.92 -19.25 28.61
N LYS A 210 16.94 -20.04 28.22
CA LYS A 210 17.33 -20.55 26.87
C LYS A 210 16.65 -20.00 25.60
N ASN A 211 17.51 -19.64 24.64
CA ASN A 211 17.17 -19.46 23.22
C ASN A 211 16.52 -20.73 22.62
N ASP A 212 15.67 -20.52 21.61
CA ASP A 212 15.80 -21.27 20.35
C ASP A 212 16.52 -20.35 19.34
N ASP A 213 17.53 -20.87 18.63
CA ASP A 213 18.33 -20.12 17.66
C ASP A 213 17.89 -20.47 16.22
N ASP A 214 17.03 -19.64 15.62
CA ASP A 214 16.63 -19.81 14.21
C ASP A 214 17.76 -19.32 13.28
N ALA A 215 18.52 -20.27 12.73
CA ALA A 215 19.89 -20.04 12.27
C ALA A 215 20.05 -19.95 10.74
N ASP A 216 19.39 -19.00 10.05
CA ASP A 216 19.68 -18.73 8.63
C ASP A 216 19.53 -17.26 8.14
N ASP A 217 20.41 -16.36 8.60
CA ASP A 217 20.96 -15.30 7.72
C ASP A 217 22.47 -15.15 7.97
N ARG A 218 23.27 -15.79 7.11
CA ARG A 218 24.74 -15.66 7.11
C ARG A 218 25.30 -15.12 5.79
N ARG A 219 24.61 -14.17 5.14
CA ARG A 219 25.17 -13.46 3.95
C ARG A 219 24.88 -11.95 3.89
N ARG A 220 25.28 -11.21 4.93
CA ARG A 220 25.44 -9.73 4.86
C ARG A 220 26.84 -9.26 5.26
N PRO A 221 27.71 -8.90 4.29
CA PRO A 221 28.97 -8.22 4.54
C PRO A 221 28.86 -6.71 4.23
N TYR A 222 28.21 -5.93 5.10
CA TYR A 222 28.45 -4.48 5.16
C TYR A 222 28.22 -3.93 6.56
N SER A 223 29.21 -3.20 7.09
CA SER A 223 29.10 -2.48 8.35
C SER A 223 28.35 -1.16 8.12
N VAL A 224 27.09 -1.11 8.53
CA VAL A 224 26.36 0.16 8.65
C VAL A 224 27.09 1.02 9.68
N GLU A 225 27.65 2.17 9.28
CA GLU A 225 28.13 3.16 10.24
C GLU A 225 26.94 3.60 11.09
N LYS A 226 27.04 3.34 12.40
CA LYS A 226 25.92 3.54 13.32
C LYS A 226 25.73 5.02 13.61
N ILE A 227 25.05 5.72 12.70
CA ILE A 227 24.58 7.09 12.86
C ILE A 227 23.96 7.18 14.26
N ARG A 228 24.38 8.19 15.04
CA ARG A 228 23.86 8.41 16.39
C ARG A 228 22.48 9.07 16.28
N GLU A 229 21.49 8.26 15.93
CA GLU A 229 20.07 8.62 15.95
C GLU A 229 19.73 9.33 17.26
N ARG A 230 19.02 10.46 17.16
CA ARG A 230 18.70 11.32 18.31
C ARG A 230 17.51 10.78 19.10
N GLN A 231 17.72 9.60 19.69
CA GLN A 231 16.94 9.03 20.79
C GLN A 231 15.44 8.88 20.47
N ASN A 232 15.13 7.84 19.69
CA ASN A 232 13.78 7.56 19.18
C ASN A 232 12.84 7.09 20.32
N TRP A 233 12.26 8.03 21.06
CA TRP A 233 11.31 7.76 22.15
C TRP A 233 9.93 7.38 21.59
N HIS A 234 9.79 6.13 21.14
CA HIS A 234 8.52 5.55 20.69
C HIS A 234 7.53 5.26 21.84
N ASN A 235 7.86 5.62 23.09
CA ASN A 235 7.05 5.30 24.25
C ASN A 235 6.78 6.50 25.16
N MET A 236 5.54 6.55 25.69
CA MET A 236 5.10 7.62 26.57
C MET A 236 4.28 7.06 27.74
N ASP A 237 4.68 7.44 28.95
CA ASP A 237 4.03 7.03 30.20
C ASP A 237 3.50 8.26 30.94
N LEU A 238 2.17 8.28 31.10
CA LEU A 238 1.39 9.30 31.83
C LEU A 238 0.57 8.64 32.95
N SER A 239 0.99 7.46 33.40
CA SER A 239 0.25 6.65 34.39
C SER A 239 0.37 7.23 35.79
N GLY A 240 -0.66 7.01 36.62
CA GLY A 240 -0.68 7.45 38.03
C GLY A 240 -0.83 8.95 38.26
N GLN A 241 -0.90 9.78 37.21
CA GLN A 241 -0.92 11.25 37.31
C GLN A 241 -2.29 11.84 37.69
N GLY A 242 -3.31 11.01 37.90
CA GLY A 242 -4.67 11.43 38.26
C GLY A 242 -5.43 12.19 37.17
N LEU A 243 -5.00 12.08 35.90
CA LEU A 243 -5.54 12.78 34.74
C LEU A 243 -7.03 12.50 34.54
N ARG A 244 -7.81 13.54 34.24
CA ARG A 244 -9.24 13.41 33.88
C ARG A 244 -9.51 13.47 32.37
N ASN A 245 -8.62 14.16 31.64
CA ASN A 245 -8.69 14.37 30.20
C ASN A 245 -7.29 14.16 29.61
N LEU A 246 -7.21 13.78 28.33
CA LEU A 246 -5.98 13.79 27.53
C LEU A 246 -5.99 15.00 26.59
N ALA A 247 -4.85 15.68 26.45
CA ALA A 247 -4.73 16.83 25.55
C ALA A 247 -4.68 16.36 24.08
N PRO A 248 -5.42 16.97 23.14
CA PRO A 248 -5.40 16.57 21.72
C PRO A 248 -4.02 16.59 21.06
N ALA A 249 -3.06 17.34 21.60
CA ALA A 249 -1.68 17.38 21.13
C ALA A 249 -0.94 16.03 21.27
N LEU A 250 -1.34 15.16 22.22
CA LEU A 250 -0.77 13.82 22.42
C LEU A 250 -0.82 12.98 21.14
N PHE A 251 -1.94 13.05 20.42
CA PHE A 251 -2.21 12.20 19.26
C PHE A 251 -1.46 12.63 17.98
N ARG A 252 -0.74 13.75 18.04
CA ARG A 252 0.19 14.20 16.98
C ARG A 252 1.50 13.42 16.97
N TYR A 253 1.84 12.70 18.04
CA TYR A 253 3.03 11.86 18.11
C TYR A 253 2.79 10.49 17.44
N GLN A 254 2.53 10.50 16.13
CA GLN A 254 2.13 9.32 15.34
C GLN A 254 3.17 8.18 15.34
N PHE A 255 4.40 8.46 15.77
CA PHE A 255 5.50 7.50 15.97
C PHE A 255 5.44 6.71 17.29
N LEU A 256 4.42 6.92 18.15
CA LEU A 256 4.29 6.18 19.41
C LEU A 256 3.90 4.71 19.16
N HIS A 257 4.75 3.80 19.65
CA HIS A 257 4.52 2.36 19.71
C HIS A 257 3.95 1.92 21.07
N GLU A 258 4.28 2.58 22.18
CA GLU A 258 3.81 2.23 23.53
C GLU A 258 3.17 3.45 24.21
N LEU A 259 1.90 3.35 24.64
CA LEU A 259 1.22 4.39 25.40
C LEU A 259 0.65 3.83 26.71
N PHE A 260 1.16 4.34 27.83
CA PHE A 260 0.71 3.99 29.17
C PHE A 260 -0.03 5.17 29.79
N ILE A 261 -1.34 5.02 30.02
CA ILE A 261 -2.22 6.04 30.63
C ILE A 261 -3.02 5.45 31.80
N ALA A 262 -2.50 4.39 32.43
CA ALA A 262 -3.16 3.62 33.46
C ALA A 262 -3.24 4.36 34.81
N SER A 263 -4.13 3.92 35.70
CA SER A 263 -4.26 4.47 37.07
C SER A 263 -4.50 5.98 37.10
N ASN A 264 -5.39 6.44 36.22
CA ASN A 264 -5.81 7.81 36.10
C ASN A 264 -7.30 7.94 36.47
N LYS A 265 -7.96 9.02 36.05
CA LYS A 265 -9.38 9.33 36.31
C LYS A 265 -10.08 9.68 34.98
N LEU A 266 -9.64 9.08 33.88
CA LEU A 266 -10.19 9.28 32.54
C LEU A 266 -11.57 8.62 32.46
N THR A 267 -12.58 9.35 32.01
CA THR A 267 -13.94 8.83 31.75
C THR A 267 -14.19 8.50 30.29
N VAL A 268 -13.35 9.01 29.39
CA VAL A 268 -13.44 8.85 27.93
C VAL A 268 -12.02 8.76 27.36
N LEU A 269 -11.80 7.84 26.42
CA LEU A 269 -10.64 7.83 25.53
C LEU A 269 -11.00 8.64 24.27
N PRO A 270 -10.30 9.73 23.91
CA PRO A 270 -10.68 10.55 22.76
C PRO A 270 -10.55 9.78 21.42
N PRO A 271 -11.47 9.99 20.45
CA PRO A 271 -11.39 9.43 19.09
C PRO A 271 -10.05 9.65 18.37
N ALA A 272 -9.34 10.73 18.72
CA ALA A 272 -8.01 11.01 18.19
C ALA A 272 -6.96 9.91 18.50
N ILE A 273 -7.24 8.94 19.38
CA ILE A 273 -6.39 7.75 19.56
C ILE A 273 -6.06 7.04 18.23
N GLY A 274 -6.99 7.02 17.27
CA GLY A 274 -6.81 6.42 15.94
C GLY A 274 -5.77 7.11 15.04
N GLN A 275 -5.23 8.27 15.46
CA GLN A 275 -4.10 8.91 14.79
C GLN A 275 -2.77 8.21 15.11
N LEU A 276 -2.69 7.46 16.22
CA LEU A 276 -1.50 6.68 16.61
C LEU A 276 -1.47 5.32 15.89
N ARG A 277 -1.48 5.32 14.55
CA ARG A 277 -1.57 4.10 13.72
C ARG A 277 -0.47 3.07 14.02
N GLN A 278 0.71 3.51 14.44
CA GLN A 278 1.86 2.66 14.77
C GLN A 278 1.83 2.09 16.21
N LEU A 279 0.76 2.33 16.97
CA LEU A 279 0.66 1.91 18.37
C LEU A 279 0.56 0.38 18.49
N ARG A 280 1.50 -0.22 19.22
CA ARG A 280 1.66 -1.68 19.44
C ARG A 280 1.22 -2.12 20.84
N TYR A 281 1.35 -1.23 21.83
CA TYR A 281 0.95 -1.46 23.21
C TYR A 281 0.15 -0.26 23.73
N LEU A 282 -1.05 -0.50 24.27
CA LEU A 282 -1.90 0.50 24.90
C LEU A 282 -2.43 -0.01 26.24
N ASN A 283 -2.10 0.68 27.33
CA ASN A 283 -2.62 0.35 28.66
C ASN A 283 -3.39 1.53 29.25
N ILE A 284 -4.71 1.32 29.42
CA ILE A 284 -5.67 2.29 29.93
C ILE A 284 -6.34 1.79 31.23
N SER A 285 -5.80 0.73 31.82
CA SER A 285 -6.32 0.06 33.02
C SER A 285 -6.44 1.02 34.22
N PHE A 286 -7.34 0.74 35.16
CA PHE A 286 -7.63 1.58 36.34
C PHE A 286 -8.01 3.01 35.95
N ASN A 287 -9.11 3.11 35.22
CA ASN A 287 -9.73 4.37 34.82
C ASN A 287 -11.26 4.25 35.00
N GLN A 288 -12.04 5.14 34.39
CA GLN A 288 -13.51 5.20 34.51
C GLN A 288 -14.17 5.19 33.13
N ILE A 289 -13.50 4.58 32.15
CA ILE A 289 -13.91 4.56 30.74
C ILE A 289 -15.12 3.64 30.57
N LYS A 290 -16.20 4.16 29.99
CA LYS A 290 -17.46 3.42 29.75
C LYS A 290 -17.59 2.82 28.36
N TYR A 291 -16.97 3.47 27.38
CA TYR A 291 -17.01 3.10 25.97
C TYR A 291 -15.65 3.38 25.34
N LEU A 292 -15.23 2.52 24.42
CA LEU A 292 -14.07 2.76 23.57
C LEU A 292 -14.52 3.51 22.31
N PRO A 293 -13.74 4.46 21.78
CA PRO A 293 -14.03 5.10 20.50
C PRO A 293 -13.88 4.07 19.36
N PRO A 294 -14.81 4.01 18.39
CA PRO A 294 -14.65 3.25 17.13
C PRO A 294 -13.30 3.45 16.46
N GLU A 295 -12.78 4.67 16.52
CA GLU A 295 -11.51 5.09 15.93
C GLU A 295 -10.28 4.38 16.55
N LEU A 296 -10.43 3.63 17.66
CA LEU A 296 -9.37 2.73 18.15
C LEU A 296 -9.08 1.58 17.19
N GLY A 297 -10.03 1.18 16.34
CA GLY A 297 -9.83 0.20 15.26
C GLY A 297 -8.79 0.62 14.21
N MET A 298 -8.45 1.91 14.14
CA MET A 298 -7.43 2.47 13.24
C MET A 298 -5.99 2.02 13.60
N CYS A 299 -5.77 1.57 14.84
CA CYS A 299 -4.45 1.20 15.35
C CYS A 299 -4.12 -0.28 15.08
N THR A 300 -4.21 -0.74 13.82
CA THR A 300 -4.19 -2.19 13.49
C THR A 300 -2.89 -2.93 13.88
N TYR A 301 -1.80 -2.22 14.19
CA TYR A 301 -0.57 -2.79 14.73
C TYR A 301 -0.60 -3.10 16.24
N LEU A 302 -1.72 -2.85 16.91
CA LEU A 302 -1.88 -3.07 18.34
C LEU A 302 -1.84 -4.57 18.68
N ASN A 303 -0.79 -4.98 19.39
CA ASN A 303 -0.55 -6.33 19.87
C ASN A 303 -1.13 -6.56 21.28
N GLN A 304 -1.08 -5.53 22.14
CA GLN A 304 -1.62 -5.59 23.50
C GLN A 304 -2.47 -4.37 23.84
N LEU A 305 -3.68 -4.64 24.35
CA LEU A 305 -4.66 -3.64 24.78
C LEU A 305 -5.15 -4.01 26.19
N LEU A 306 -4.67 -3.28 27.21
CA LEU A 306 -5.04 -3.54 28.60
C LEU A 306 -6.08 -2.51 29.07
N LEU A 307 -7.26 -3.02 29.42
CA LEU A 307 -8.48 -2.28 29.77
C LEU A 307 -8.90 -2.51 31.24
N PHE A 308 -8.11 -3.22 32.03
CA PHE A 308 -8.52 -3.77 33.34
C PHE A 308 -9.11 -2.72 34.29
N ASP A 309 -10.08 -3.10 35.13
CA ASP A 309 -10.75 -2.21 36.10
C ASP A 309 -11.16 -0.84 35.49
N ASN A 310 -12.10 -0.92 34.55
CA ASN A 310 -12.81 0.22 33.94
C ASN A 310 -14.34 -0.01 34.04
N GLN A 311 -15.13 0.77 33.31
CA GLN A 311 -16.61 0.70 33.31
C GLN A 311 -17.16 0.25 31.95
N ILE A 312 -16.38 -0.47 31.15
CA ILE A 312 -16.73 -0.83 29.77
C ILE A 312 -17.85 -1.89 29.78
N THR A 313 -18.99 -1.58 29.14
CA THR A 313 -20.15 -2.48 29.08
C THR A 313 -20.27 -3.28 27.79
N ALA A 314 -19.61 -2.83 26.72
CA ALA A 314 -19.59 -3.48 25.40
C ALA A 314 -18.34 -3.04 24.62
N LEU A 315 -17.96 -3.81 23.61
CA LEU A 315 -16.82 -3.55 22.73
C LEU A 315 -17.32 -3.15 21.33
N PRO A 316 -16.76 -2.10 20.68
CA PRO A 316 -17.17 -1.71 19.34
C PRO A 316 -16.64 -2.68 18.28
N TYR A 317 -17.42 -2.92 17.23
CA TYR A 317 -17.10 -3.85 16.14
C TYR A 317 -15.79 -3.50 15.42
N GLU A 318 -15.42 -2.21 15.40
CA GLU A 318 -14.18 -1.69 14.81
C GLU A 318 -12.91 -2.25 15.47
N LEU A 319 -12.98 -2.80 16.69
CA LEU A 319 -11.87 -3.58 17.26
C LEU A 319 -11.56 -4.86 16.45
N GLY A 320 -12.50 -5.35 15.65
CA GLY A 320 -12.28 -6.46 14.71
C GLY A 320 -11.17 -6.21 13.68
N SER A 321 -10.84 -4.94 13.40
CA SER A 321 -9.69 -4.59 12.56
C SER A 321 -8.33 -4.78 13.23
N LEU A 322 -8.28 -4.97 14.56
CA LEU A 322 -7.06 -5.22 15.33
C LEU A 322 -6.60 -6.69 15.23
N HIS A 323 -6.50 -7.19 14.00
CA HIS A 323 -6.15 -8.57 13.65
C HIS A 323 -4.77 -9.05 14.17
N LEU A 324 -3.88 -8.14 14.58
CA LEU A 324 -2.59 -8.44 15.23
C LEU A 324 -2.66 -8.47 16.76
N LEU A 325 -3.83 -8.27 17.37
CA LEU A 325 -4.02 -8.24 18.81
C LEU A 325 -3.95 -9.65 19.42
N GLU A 326 -3.05 -9.82 20.38
CA GLU A 326 -2.81 -11.10 21.06
C GLU A 326 -3.34 -11.07 22.50
N VAL A 327 -3.27 -9.92 23.16
CA VAL A 327 -3.71 -9.73 24.54
C VAL A 327 -4.74 -8.59 24.64
N LEU A 328 -5.98 -8.93 24.95
CA LEU A 328 -7.04 -7.98 25.31
C LEU A 328 -7.36 -8.14 26.81
N GLY A 329 -6.82 -7.27 27.67
CA GLY A 329 -6.98 -7.36 29.12
C GLY A 329 -8.32 -6.78 29.60
N ILE A 330 -9.36 -7.61 29.72
CA ILE A 330 -10.75 -7.15 29.97
C ILE A 330 -11.23 -7.21 31.44
N GLU A 331 -10.55 -7.95 32.32
CA GLU A 331 -11.07 -8.25 33.66
C GLU A 331 -11.32 -7.00 34.53
N GLY A 332 -12.31 -7.07 35.43
CA GLY A 332 -12.76 -5.91 36.22
C GLY A 332 -13.77 -4.99 35.51
N ASN A 333 -14.07 -5.23 34.22
CA ASN A 333 -15.12 -4.49 33.50
C ASN A 333 -16.51 -5.15 33.59
N PRO A 334 -17.60 -4.36 33.61
CA PRO A 334 -18.99 -4.84 33.55
C PRO A 334 -19.42 -5.20 32.12
N LEU A 335 -18.57 -5.94 31.39
CA LEU A 335 -18.84 -6.39 30.02
C LEU A 335 -19.98 -7.41 29.96
N ASP A 336 -20.54 -7.56 28.76
CA ASP A 336 -21.44 -8.64 28.40
C ASP A 336 -20.79 -10.02 28.59
N ASN A 337 -21.61 -10.99 29.02
CA ASN A 337 -21.14 -12.35 29.29
C ASN A 337 -20.66 -13.07 28.03
N GLU A 338 -21.15 -12.69 26.84
CA GLU A 338 -20.80 -13.33 25.56
C GLU A 338 -19.36 -13.01 25.16
N SER A 339 -19.01 -11.72 25.06
CA SER A 339 -17.64 -11.28 24.80
C SER A 339 -16.66 -11.75 25.88
N LYS A 340 -17.10 -11.82 27.14
CA LYS A 340 -16.27 -12.34 28.23
C LYS A 340 -16.03 -13.85 28.11
N SER A 341 -17.07 -14.66 27.89
CA SER A 341 -16.91 -16.12 27.68
C SER A 341 -16.05 -16.45 26.45
N GLU A 342 -16.24 -15.74 25.33
CA GLU A 342 -15.45 -15.98 24.11
C GLU A 342 -13.95 -15.76 24.36
N VAL A 343 -13.56 -14.72 25.12
CA VAL A 343 -12.17 -14.49 25.51
C VAL A 343 -11.68 -15.50 26.54
N MET A 344 -12.51 -15.90 27.51
CA MET A 344 -12.15 -16.88 28.54
C MET A 344 -11.92 -18.29 27.96
N GLU A 345 -12.74 -18.71 27.00
CA GLU A 345 -12.75 -20.07 26.45
C GLU A 345 -11.89 -20.19 25.18
N ARG A 346 -11.85 -19.17 24.33
CA ARG A 346 -11.21 -19.22 22.99
C ARG A 346 -10.14 -18.16 22.75
N GLY A 347 -9.97 -17.21 23.68
CA GLY A 347 -8.91 -16.21 23.67
C GLY A 347 -9.13 -15.02 22.73
N THR A 348 -8.23 -14.03 22.83
CA THR A 348 -8.35 -12.71 22.16
C THR A 348 -8.65 -12.83 20.67
N LYS A 349 -7.90 -13.66 19.95
CA LYS A 349 -7.99 -13.77 18.49
C LYS A 349 -9.34 -14.35 18.02
N SER A 350 -10.06 -15.09 18.88
CA SER A 350 -11.41 -15.56 18.57
C SER A 350 -12.42 -14.42 18.64
N LEU A 351 -12.43 -13.65 19.75
CA LEU A 351 -13.31 -12.48 19.89
C LEU A 351 -13.05 -11.41 18.81
N ILE A 352 -11.79 -11.11 18.47
CA ILE A 352 -11.47 -10.12 17.44
C ILE A 352 -12.02 -10.55 16.07
N ASN A 353 -11.92 -11.83 15.70
CA ASN A 353 -12.54 -12.33 14.48
C ASN A 353 -14.08 -12.36 14.57
N LEU A 354 -14.66 -12.68 15.74
CA LEU A 354 -16.11 -12.60 15.97
C LEU A 354 -16.61 -11.16 15.75
N LEU A 355 -15.97 -10.15 16.34
CA LEU A 355 -16.31 -8.74 16.12
C LEU A 355 -16.17 -8.33 14.64
N LYS A 356 -15.13 -8.79 13.95
CA LYS A 356 -14.89 -8.50 12.53
C LYS A 356 -15.96 -9.08 11.60
N GLU A 357 -16.34 -10.35 11.80
CA GLU A 357 -17.27 -11.06 10.91
C GLU A 357 -18.75 -10.85 11.30
N SER A 358 -19.04 -10.45 12.54
CA SER A 358 -20.40 -10.04 12.98
C SER A 358 -20.69 -8.55 12.80
N ALA A 359 -19.69 -7.75 12.41
CA ALA A 359 -19.86 -6.33 12.12
C ALA A 359 -20.94 -6.11 11.05
N PRO A 360 -21.92 -5.21 11.28
CA PRO A 360 -22.84 -4.81 10.23
C PRO A 360 -22.08 -4.14 9.09
N MET A 361 -22.56 -4.30 7.85
CA MET A 361 -22.00 -3.57 6.72
C MET A 361 -22.04 -2.05 7.02
N PRO A 362 -20.91 -1.33 6.94
CA PRO A 362 -20.89 0.11 7.21
C PRO A 362 -21.72 0.85 6.16
N LEU A 363 -22.17 2.06 6.48
CA LEU A 363 -22.80 2.93 5.47
C LEU A 363 -21.80 3.22 4.33
N PRO A 364 -22.27 3.32 3.07
CA PRO A 364 -21.41 3.67 1.95
C PRO A 364 -20.82 5.09 2.10
N PRO A 365 -19.60 5.34 1.62
CA PRO A 365 -19.01 6.67 1.58
C PRO A 365 -19.80 7.61 0.64
N SER A 366 -19.60 8.92 0.79
CA SER A 366 -20.08 9.87 -0.22
C SER A 366 -19.44 9.57 -1.58
N PRO A 367 -20.21 9.53 -2.69
CA PRO A 367 -19.64 9.33 -4.02
C PRO A 367 -18.54 10.35 -4.36
N ARG A 368 -17.43 9.87 -4.92
CA ARG A 368 -16.30 10.70 -5.34
C ARG A 368 -16.74 11.70 -6.41
N LYS A 369 -16.38 12.97 -6.20
CA LYS A 369 -16.77 14.08 -7.07
C LYS A 369 -15.82 14.20 -8.26
N TYR A 370 -16.33 14.80 -9.33
CA TYR A 370 -15.50 15.26 -10.44
C TYR A 370 -15.00 16.68 -10.14
N ILE A 371 -13.76 16.96 -10.52
CA ILE A 371 -13.10 18.26 -10.39
C ILE A 371 -12.81 18.75 -11.81
N THR A 372 -13.49 19.81 -12.25
CA THR A 372 -13.25 20.42 -13.56
C THR A 372 -12.05 21.35 -13.49
N ILE A 373 -11.05 21.10 -14.34
CA ILE A 373 -9.79 21.85 -14.45
C ILE A 373 -9.87 22.91 -15.56
N GLN A 374 -10.74 22.70 -16.56
CA GLN A 374 -10.86 23.59 -17.73
C GLN A 374 -12.33 23.65 -18.18
N GLU A 375 -13.03 24.75 -17.92
CA GLU A 375 -14.45 24.91 -18.28
C GLU A 375 -14.64 25.24 -19.78
N ASP A 376 -13.81 26.13 -20.34
CA ASP A 376 -13.94 26.69 -21.70
C ASP A 376 -13.45 25.75 -22.84
N VAL A 377 -13.78 24.47 -22.79
CA VAL A 377 -13.30 23.49 -23.79
C VAL A 377 -14.31 23.26 -24.92
N SER A 378 -13.88 23.47 -26.17
CA SER A 378 -14.77 23.37 -27.34
C SER A 378 -15.34 21.95 -27.51
N PRO A 379 -16.68 21.78 -27.63
CA PRO A 379 -17.32 20.48 -27.83
C PRO A 379 -17.06 19.87 -29.22
N SER A 380 -16.32 20.56 -30.09
CA SER A 380 -15.86 20.05 -31.39
C SER A 380 -14.58 19.21 -31.31
N LEU A 381 -13.92 19.14 -30.14
CA LEU A 381 -12.67 18.41 -29.95
C LEU A 381 -12.92 16.98 -29.44
N GLU A 382 -12.01 16.06 -29.74
CA GLU A 382 -12.11 14.67 -29.26
C GLU A 382 -11.80 14.61 -27.76
N ARG A 383 -12.86 14.49 -26.95
CA ARG A 383 -12.81 14.13 -25.52
C ARG A 383 -12.45 12.65 -25.35
N VAL A 384 -11.62 12.29 -24.37
CA VAL A 384 -11.28 10.90 -24.02
C VAL A 384 -11.16 10.70 -22.51
N ARG A 385 -12.01 9.85 -21.95
CA ARG A 385 -11.97 9.42 -20.52
C ARG A 385 -11.04 8.23 -20.35
N VAL A 386 -10.09 8.34 -19.42
CA VAL A 386 -9.04 7.36 -19.17
C VAL A 386 -9.03 6.99 -17.69
N PHE A 387 -9.28 5.72 -17.39
CA PHE A 387 -9.37 5.16 -16.04
C PHE A 387 -8.20 4.21 -15.80
N SER A 388 -7.57 4.25 -14.62
CA SER A 388 -6.53 3.31 -14.20
C SER A 388 -6.77 2.79 -12.79
N TRP A 389 -6.59 1.48 -12.57
CA TRP A 389 -6.83 0.85 -11.27
C TRP A 389 -6.13 -0.51 -11.13
N ASN A 390 -5.30 -0.66 -10.10
CA ASN A 390 -4.89 -1.98 -9.62
C ASN A 390 -6.06 -2.60 -8.84
N VAL A 391 -6.61 -3.71 -9.33
CA VAL A 391 -7.85 -4.30 -8.79
C VAL A 391 -7.63 -5.35 -7.70
N LEU A 392 -6.38 -5.54 -7.25
CA LEU A 392 -5.94 -6.52 -6.26
C LEU A 392 -6.31 -7.97 -6.63
N CYS A 393 -5.35 -8.71 -7.18
CA CYS A 393 -5.55 -10.12 -7.56
C CYS A 393 -6.01 -10.96 -6.36
N ASP A 394 -6.96 -11.88 -6.56
CA ASP A 394 -7.45 -12.76 -5.49
C ASP A 394 -6.35 -13.57 -4.80
N LYS A 395 -5.32 -13.96 -5.57
CA LYS A 395 -4.12 -14.64 -5.07
C LYS A 395 -3.34 -13.83 -4.01
N TYR A 396 -3.51 -12.51 -3.99
CA TYR A 396 -2.87 -11.60 -3.04
C TYR A 396 -3.83 -11.13 -1.93
N ALA A 397 -5.15 -11.15 -2.18
CA ALA A 397 -6.24 -10.81 -1.25
C ALA A 397 -6.43 -11.82 -0.10
N THR A 398 -5.34 -12.14 0.62
CA THR A 398 -5.33 -13.16 1.66
C THR A 398 -5.66 -12.58 3.05
N PRO A 399 -6.34 -13.34 3.94
CA PRO A 399 -6.56 -12.94 5.34
C PRO A 399 -5.28 -12.74 6.17
N SER A 400 -4.11 -13.19 5.68
CA SER A 400 -2.80 -12.90 6.29
C SER A 400 -2.29 -11.49 5.98
N THR A 401 -2.59 -10.95 4.79
CA THR A 401 -2.22 -9.58 4.39
C THR A 401 -3.30 -8.58 4.83
N TYR A 402 -4.56 -8.94 4.64
CA TYR A 402 -5.74 -8.09 4.83
C TYR A 402 -6.59 -8.59 6.01
N GLY A 403 -5.95 -8.98 7.12
CA GLY A 403 -6.63 -9.61 8.26
C GLY A 403 -7.67 -8.74 8.97
N TYR A 404 -7.60 -7.42 8.77
CA TYR A 404 -8.57 -6.41 9.22
C TYR A 404 -9.87 -6.39 8.39
N THR A 405 -9.87 -6.99 7.20
CA THR A 405 -11.01 -7.06 6.29
C THR A 405 -11.89 -8.27 6.65
N PRO A 406 -13.23 -8.12 6.75
CA PRO A 406 -14.15 -9.25 6.92
C PRO A 406 -14.09 -10.22 5.73
N THR A 407 -14.22 -11.51 5.99
CA THR A 407 -14.07 -12.59 5.00
C THR A 407 -15.04 -12.43 3.82
N ARG A 408 -16.27 -11.95 4.08
CA ARG A 408 -17.25 -11.61 3.03
C ARG A 408 -16.80 -10.47 2.12
N ALA A 409 -16.11 -9.45 2.65
CA ALA A 409 -15.64 -8.31 1.88
C ALA A 409 -14.36 -8.61 1.09
N LEU A 410 -13.58 -9.60 1.55
CA LEU A 410 -12.31 -9.98 0.94
C LEU A 410 -12.46 -10.98 -0.23
N SER A 411 -13.57 -11.72 -0.29
CA SER A 411 -13.76 -12.78 -1.31
C SER A 411 -13.88 -12.25 -2.73
N TRP A 412 -13.34 -12.99 -3.70
CA TRP A 412 -13.33 -12.60 -5.11
C TRP A 412 -14.71 -12.23 -5.65
N ASP A 413 -15.74 -13.05 -5.41
CA ASP A 413 -17.09 -12.80 -5.93
C ASP A 413 -17.67 -11.45 -5.47
N TYR A 414 -17.40 -11.06 -4.22
CA TYR A 414 -17.84 -9.76 -3.70
C TYR A 414 -17.02 -8.61 -4.29
N ARG A 415 -15.68 -8.74 -4.28
CA ARG A 415 -14.78 -7.69 -4.77
C ARG A 415 -14.99 -7.44 -6.27
N LYS A 416 -15.05 -8.51 -7.08
CA LYS A 416 -15.34 -8.49 -8.51
C LYS A 416 -16.67 -7.80 -8.81
N ALA A 417 -17.74 -8.10 -8.07
CA ALA A 417 -19.04 -7.45 -8.28
C ALA A 417 -18.93 -5.92 -8.10
N CYS A 418 -18.27 -5.46 -7.03
CA CYS A 418 -18.03 -4.04 -6.77
C CYS A 418 -17.11 -3.40 -7.82
N ILE A 419 -16.07 -4.11 -8.29
CA ILE A 419 -15.18 -3.66 -9.37
C ILE A 419 -15.98 -3.46 -10.66
N MET A 420 -16.82 -4.43 -11.04
CA MET A 420 -17.62 -4.39 -12.27
C MET A 420 -18.74 -3.34 -12.22
N GLU A 421 -19.26 -3.02 -11.04
CA GLU A 421 -20.19 -1.91 -10.81
C GLU A 421 -19.48 -0.56 -10.97
N GLU A 422 -18.33 -0.34 -10.32
CA GLU A 422 -17.53 0.90 -10.47
C GLU A 422 -17.07 1.13 -11.93
N LEU A 423 -16.65 0.08 -12.64
CA LEU A 423 -16.29 0.16 -14.07
C LEU A 423 -17.48 0.53 -14.97
N ARG A 424 -18.71 0.13 -14.58
CA ARG A 424 -19.95 0.50 -15.28
C ARG A 424 -20.32 1.96 -15.01
N ASP A 425 -20.23 2.39 -13.76
CA ASP A 425 -20.63 3.72 -13.32
C ASP A 425 -19.69 4.84 -13.80
N LYS A 426 -18.40 4.56 -14.05
CA LYS A 426 -17.48 5.57 -14.60
C LYS A 426 -17.45 5.65 -16.12
N ASP A 427 -17.85 4.57 -16.81
CA ASP A 427 -18.13 4.56 -18.25
C ASP A 427 -16.96 5.08 -19.14
N ALA A 428 -15.71 4.96 -18.68
CA ALA A 428 -14.56 5.59 -19.34
C ALA A 428 -14.30 5.00 -20.74
N ASP A 429 -13.66 5.75 -21.63
CA ASP A 429 -13.42 5.27 -22.99
C ASP A 429 -12.31 4.21 -23.05
N LEU A 430 -11.36 4.32 -22.13
CA LEU A 430 -10.12 3.54 -22.03
C LEU A 430 -9.91 3.11 -20.56
N LEU A 431 -9.75 1.81 -20.31
CA LEU A 431 -9.50 1.24 -18.98
C LEU A 431 -8.10 0.61 -18.94
N CYS A 432 -7.28 1.02 -17.98
CA CYS A 432 -5.97 0.45 -17.66
C CYS A 432 -6.07 -0.31 -16.33
N LEU A 433 -6.22 -1.63 -16.36
CA LEU A 433 -6.35 -2.44 -15.15
C LEU A 433 -5.05 -3.21 -14.88
N GLN A 434 -4.58 -3.17 -13.64
CA GLN A 434 -3.44 -3.94 -13.16
C GLN A 434 -3.91 -5.11 -12.28
N GLU A 435 -3.07 -6.12 -12.12
CA GLU A 435 -3.31 -7.35 -11.36
C GLU A 435 -4.45 -8.28 -11.82
N ILE A 436 -4.95 -8.13 -13.05
CA ILE A 436 -5.95 -9.06 -13.57
C ILE A 436 -5.32 -10.41 -13.94
N SER A 437 -5.85 -11.50 -13.39
CA SER A 437 -5.47 -12.88 -13.71
C SER A 437 -5.87 -13.25 -15.15
N THR A 438 -5.15 -14.20 -15.76
CA THR A 438 -5.48 -14.67 -17.12
C THR A 438 -6.83 -15.41 -17.17
N GLU A 439 -7.19 -16.08 -16.06
CA GLU A 439 -8.48 -16.74 -15.85
C GLU A 439 -9.61 -15.71 -15.80
N SER A 440 -9.53 -14.77 -14.85
CA SER A 440 -10.50 -13.69 -14.66
C SER A 440 -10.68 -12.79 -15.90
N PHE A 441 -9.59 -12.51 -16.62
CA PHE A 441 -9.69 -11.75 -17.88
C PHE A 441 -10.60 -12.47 -18.90
N LYS A 442 -10.45 -13.79 -19.06
CA LYS A 442 -11.14 -14.59 -20.08
C LYS A 442 -12.58 -14.90 -19.71
N GLU A 443 -12.81 -15.28 -18.46
CA GLU A 443 -14.08 -15.88 -18.03
C GLU A 443 -15.03 -14.87 -17.38
N GLU A 444 -14.50 -13.75 -16.87
CA GLU A 444 -15.26 -12.78 -16.06
C GLU A 444 -15.26 -11.39 -16.71
N PHE A 445 -14.10 -10.71 -16.76
CA PHE A 445 -14.01 -9.33 -17.23
C PHE A 445 -14.32 -9.20 -18.73
N SER A 446 -13.75 -10.03 -19.61
CA SER A 446 -13.97 -9.87 -21.05
C SER A 446 -15.40 -10.21 -21.50
N PRO A 447 -16.11 -11.21 -20.97
CA PRO A 447 -17.51 -11.47 -21.32
C PRO A 447 -18.48 -10.42 -20.78
N GLU A 448 -18.24 -9.86 -19.58
CA GLU A 448 -19.09 -8.81 -19.02
C GLU A 448 -18.83 -7.44 -19.67
N LEU A 449 -17.57 -6.99 -19.77
CA LEU A 449 -17.25 -5.70 -20.38
C LEU A 449 -17.55 -5.67 -21.90
N ALA A 450 -17.58 -6.82 -22.59
CA ALA A 450 -18.03 -6.88 -23.99
C ALA A 450 -19.52 -6.53 -24.19
N GLN A 451 -20.37 -6.72 -23.16
CA GLN A 451 -21.76 -6.27 -23.17
C GLN A 451 -21.87 -4.74 -23.03
N MET A 452 -20.79 -4.09 -22.56
CA MET A 452 -20.65 -2.64 -22.40
C MET A 452 -19.77 -2.03 -23.52
N ASP A 453 -19.75 -2.64 -24.72
CA ASP A 453 -18.97 -2.25 -25.92
C ASP A 453 -17.42 -2.31 -25.79
N TYR A 454 -16.86 -2.73 -24.66
CA TYR A 454 -15.41 -2.83 -24.53
C TYR A 454 -14.81 -4.02 -25.29
N LYS A 455 -13.60 -3.83 -25.82
CA LYS A 455 -12.70 -4.92 -26.23
C LYS A 455 -11.43 -4.87 -25.41
N GLY A 456 -11.05 -6.02 -24.86
CA GLY A 456 -9.87 -6.18 -24.01
C GLY A 456 -8.64 -6.70 -24.76
N ILE A 457 -7.48 -6.33 -24.25
CA ILE A 457 -6.20 -7.02 -24.46
C ILE A 457 -5.56 -7.28 -23.10
N HIS A 458 -4.89 -8.41 -22.92
CA HIS A 458 -4.25 -8.81 -21.66
C HIS A 458 -2.94 -9.54 -21.92
N TRP A 459 -1.99 -9.36 -21.02
CA TRP A 459 -0.81 -10.21 -20.88
C TRP A 459 -0.53 -10.48 -19.39
N PRO A 460 -0.27 -11.74 -18.99
CA PRO A 460 0.25 -12.06 -17.66
C PRO A 460 1.73 -11.70 -17.51
N LYS A 461 2.17 -11.51 -16.26
CA LYS A 461 3.59 -11.39 -15.86
C LYS A 461 4.40 -12.58 -16.39
N THR A 462 5.67 -12.35 -16.73
CA THR A 462 6.44 -13.26 -17.59
C THR A 462 6.63 -14.67 -17.04
N ARG A 463 6.54 -14.86 -15.71
CA ARG A 463 6.54 -16.15 -15.01
C ARG A 463 5.55 -17.18 -15.57
N ALA A 464 4.43 -16.74 -16.15
CA ALA A 464 3.43 -17.61 -16.77
C ALA A 464 4.04 -18.51 -17.86
N LYS A 465 5.10 -18.06 -18.55
CA LYS A 465 5.80 -18.82 -19.61
C LYS A 465 6.61 -20.01 -19.10
N THR A 466 6.89 -20.07 -17.79
CA THR A 466 7.72 -21.11 -17.15
C THR A 466 6.92 -22.00 -16.19
N MET A 467 5.59 -21.83 -16.13
CA MET A 467 4.70 -22.58 -15.25
C MET A 467 3.85 -23.58 -16.06
N ALA A 468 3.20 -24.53 -15.38
CA ALA A 468 2.21 -25.40 -16.03
C ALA A 468 0.99 -24.58 -16.49
N GLU A 469 0.33 -24.99 -17.57
CA GLU A 469 -0.75 -24.23 -18.21
C GLU A 469 -1.90 -23.85 -17.26
N LYS A 470 -2.23 -24.74 -16.31
CA LYS A 470 -3.22 -24.46 -15.26
C LYS A 470 -2.77 -23.32 -14.34
N ASP A 471 -1.59 -23.44 -13.74
CA ASP A 471 -1.07 -22.48 -12.77
C ASP A 471 -0.74 -21.13 -13.42
N ALA A 472 -0.49 -21.13 -14.74
CA ALA A 472 -0.33 -19.95 -15.57
C ALA A 472 -1.63 -19.15 -15.77
N GLN A 473 -2.82 -19.76 -15.64
CA GLN A 473 -4.08 -18.99 -15.71
C GLN A 473 -4.22 -18.06 -14.50
N GLY A 474 -3.88 -18.56 -13.30
CA GLY A 474 -3.78 -17.82 -12.05
C GLY A 474 -2.53 -16.93 -11.93
N VAL A 475 -1.92 -16.54 -13.05
CA VAL A 475 -0.92 -15.45 -13.11
C VAL A 475 -1.62 -14.17 -13.57
N ASP A 476 -1.44 -13.14 -12.74
CA ASP A 476 -1.83 -11.75 -12.91
C ASP A 476 -0.97 -10.99 -13.92
N GLY A 477 -1.48 -9.86 -14.40
CA GLY A 477 -0.77 -8.95 -15.29
C GLY A 477 -1.59 -7.71 -15.61
N CYS A 478 -1.35 -7.13 -16.78
CA CYS A 478 -2.00 -5.89 -17.20
C CYS A 478 -3.08 -6.18 -18.25
N ALA A 479 -4.29 -5.65 -18.02
CA ALA A 479 -5.39 -5.65 -18.98
C ALA A 479 -5.67 -4.21 -19.45
N THR A 480 -5.88 -4.03 -20.74
CA THR A 480 -6.29 -2.75 -21.33
C THR A 480 -7.59 -2.95 -22.11
N PHE A 481 -8.63 -2.23 -21.76
CA PHE A 481 -9.92 -2.26 -22.44
C PHE A 481 -10.20 -0.91 -23.13
N TYR A 482 -10.90 -0.95 -24.26
CA TYR A 482 -11.30 0.24 -25.02
C TYR A 482 -12.69 0.06 -25.63
N LYS A 483 -13.50 1.13 -25.65
CA LYS A 483 -14.82 1.11 -26.30
C LYS A 483 -14.70 0.91 -27.81
N ALA A 484 -15.24 -0.17 -28.33
CA ALA A 484 -15.09 -0.59 -29.72
C ALA A 484 -15.89 0.29 -30.71
N SER A 485 -16.97 0.93 -30.25
CA SER A 485 -17.73 1.95 -30.97
C SER A 485 -16.93 3.24 -31.21
N LYS A 486 -15.98 3.57 -30.31
CA LYS A 486 -15.18 4.81 -30.37
C LYS A 486 -13.77 4.58 -30.90
N TRP A 487 -13.10 3.49 -30.53
CA TRP A 487 -11.69 3.23 -30.83
C TRP A 487 -11.48 1.98 -31.71
N ILE A 488 -10.46 2.05 -32.57
CA ILE A 488 -9.92 0.93 -33.33
C ILE A 488 -8.51 0.64 -32.83
N LEU A 489 -8.23 -0.60 -32.43
CA LEU A 489 -6.87 -1.06 -32.12
C LEU A 489 -6.09 -1.32 -33.42
N LEU A 490 -4.99 -0.60 -33.61
CA LEU A 490 -4.10 -0.70 -34.77
C LEU A 490 -2.92 -1.64 -34.51
N ASP A 491 -2.27 -1.51 -33.35
CA ASP A 491 -1.17 -2.37 -32.90
C ASP A 491 -1.27 -2.60 -31.39
N LYS A 492 -0.69 -3.70 -30.91
CA LYS A 492 -0.59 -4.03 -29.49
C LYS A 492 0.74 -4.74 -29.20
N GLN A 493 1.43 -4.29 -28.16
CA GLN A 493 2.78 -4.73 -27.83
C GLN A 493 2.90 -4.98 -26.32
N VAL A 494 3.74 -5.94 -25.93
CA VAL A 494 4.11 -6.19 -24.52
C VAL A 494 5.60 -5.88 -24.33
N ILE A 495 5.91 -5.15 -23.27
CA ILE A 495 7.25 -4.73 -22.88
C ILE A 495 7.65 -5.58 -21.68
N GLU A 496 8.51 -6.57 -21.93
CA GLU A 496 9.02 -7.50 -20.91
C GLU A 496 10.39 -7.00 -20.41
N PHE A 497 10.40 -6.28 -19.28
CA PHE A 497 11.57 -5.51 -18.86
C PHE A 497 12.84 -6.35 -18.70
N ALA A 498 12.75 -7.50 -18.03
CA ALA A 498 13.87 -8.42 -17.87
C ALA A 498 14.41 -8.93 -19.23
N ALA A 499 13.52 -9.36 -20.14
CA ALA A 499 13.91 -9.85 -21.45
C ALA A 499 14.61 -8.76 -22.29
N ILE A 500 14.15 -7.50 -22.21
CA ILE A 500 14.80 -6.38 -22.90
C ILE A 500 16.17 -6.07 -22.28
N ALA A 501 16.27 -6.03 -20.94
CA ALA A 501 17.52 -5.76 -20.22
C ALA A 501 18.62 -6.79 -20.54
N ILE A 502 18.26 -8.08 -20.63
CA ILE A 502 19.18 -9.19 -20.95
C ILE A 502 19.62 -9.16 -22.43
N ASN A 503 18.76 -8.73 -23.36
CA ASN A 503 19.11 -8.67 -24.78
C ASN A 503 19.85 -7.39 -25.18
N ARG A 504 19.80 -6.33 -24.37
CA ARG A 504 20.47 -5.05 -24.64
C ARG A 504 22.00 -5.17 -24.54
N PRO A 505 22.79 -4.89 -25.61
CA PRO A 505 24.21 -5.26 -25.68
C PRO A 505 25.14 -4.69 -24.60
N ASP A 506 24.81 -3.54 -24.01
CA ASP A 506 25.59 -2.84 -22.98
C ASP A 506 25.15 -3.18 -21.53
N MET A 507 23.93 -3.71 -21.35
CA MET A 507 23.41 -4.15 -20.04
C MET A 507 23.60 -5.65 -19.79
N LYS A 508 23.56 -6.49 -20.83
CA LYS A 508 23.62 -7.96 -20.71
C LYS A 508 24.81 -8.56 -19.95
N ASN A 509 25.92 -7.82 -19.84
CA ASN A 509 27.14 -8.24 -19.16
C ASN A 509 27.26 -7.67 -17.72
N GLN A 510 26.31 -6.85 -17.27
CA GLN A 510 26.38 -6.18 -15.96
C GLN A 510 25.80 -7.05 -14.85
N HIS A 511 26.45 -7.07 -13.69
CA HIS A 511 26.05 -7.96 -12.59
C HIS A 511 24.69 -7.57 -11.97
N ASP A 512 24.43 -6.27 -11.82
CA ASP A 512 23.17 -5.77 -11.26
C ASP A 512 21.96 -6.03 -12.15
N VAL A 513 22.15 -6.08 -13.47
CA VAL A 513 21.10 -6.49 -14.43
C VAL A 513 20.68 -7.93 -14.15
N PHE A 514 21.65 -8.85 -14.01
CA PHE A 514 21.39 -10.26 -13.74
C PHE A 514 20.81 -10.50 -12.34
N ASN A 515 21.30 -9.77 -11.33
CA ASN A 515 20.91 -9.98 -9.93
C ASN A 515 19.60 -9.27 -9.51
N ARG A 516 19.31 -8.09 -10.08
CA ARG A 516 18.25 -7.18 -9.57
C ARG A 516 17.11 -6.98 -10.55
N VAL A 517 17.41 -6.89 -11.86
CA VAL A 517 16.41 -6.61 -12.91
C VAL A 517 15.85 -7.89 -13.55
N MET A 518 16.74 -8.84 -13.91
CA MET A 518 16.37 -10.11 -14.54
C MET A 518 15.40 -10.99 -13.71
N PRO A 519 15.47 -11.05 -12.36
CA PRO A 519 14.51 -11.84 -11.57
C PRO A 519 13.10 -11.24 -11.48
N LYS A 520 12.84 -10.09 -12.12
CA LYS A 520 11.52 -9.43 -12.11
C LYS A 520 10.71 -9.80 -13.34
N ASP A 521 9.48 -10.24 -13.10
CA ASP A 521 8.52 -10.67 -14.12
C ASP A 521 7.52 -9.58 -14.55
N ASN A 522 7.75 -8.36 -14.07
CA ASN A 522 7.04 -7.13 -14.43
C ASN A 522 6.98 -6.89 -15.94
N ILE A 523 5.88 -6.25 -16.36
CA ILE A 523 5.58 -5.91 -17.74
C ILE A 523 4.92 -4.54 -17.86
N ALA A 524 4.89 -4.01 -19.08
CA ALA A 524 3.90 -3.02 -19.50
C ALA A 524 3.24 -3.46 -20.82
N VAL A 525 2.00 -3.03 -21.04
CA VAL A 525 1.22 -3.29 -22.26
C VAL A 525 0.98 -1.98 -22.99
N VAL A 526 1.29 -1.93 -24.28
CA VAL A 526 1.10 -0.76 -25.13
C VAL A 526 0.02 -1.05 -26.17
N ALA A 527 -1.03 -0.22 -26.20
CA ALA A 527 -2.07 -0.21 -27.22
C ALA A 527 -1.91 1.02 -28.12
N PHE A 528 -1.89 0.81 -29.44
CA PHE A 528 -1.97 1.90 -30.41
C PHE A 528 -3.38 1.96 -30.97
N LEU A 529 -4.09 3.06 -30.70
CA LEU A 529 -5.52 3.22 -30.91
C LEU A 529 -5.80 4.37 -31.90
N GLU A 530 -6.87 4.27 -32.69
CA GLU A 530 -7.36 5.32 -33.58
C GLU A 530 -8.85 5.58 -33.32
N SER A 531 -9.22 6.84 -33.08
CA SER A 531 -10.62 7.25 -32.91
C SER A 531 -11.38 7.12 -34.22
N ARG A 532 -12.58 6.55 -34.18
CA ARG A 532 -13.47 6.44 -35.34
C ARG A 532 -14.01 7.79 -35.79
N SER A 533 -14.32 8.70 -34.85
CA SER A 533 -14.90 10.02 -35.14
C SER A 533 -13.91 10.94 -35.83
N THR A 534 -12.72 11.09 -35.27
CA THR A 534 -11.75 12.12 -35.72
C THR A 534 -10.51 11.54 -36.42
N GLY A 535 -10.34 10.22 -36.44
CA GLY A 535 -9.14 9.56 -36.95
C GLY A 535 -7.86 9.86 -36.16
N ALA A 536 -7.99 10.52 -35.00
CA ALA A 536 -6.90 10.85 -34.10
C ALA A 536 -6.34 9.57 -33.48
N ARG A 537 -5.02 9.45 -33.45
CA ARG A 537 -4.30 8.28 -32.92
C ARG A 537 -3.75 8.58 -31.53
N ILE A 538 -3.74 7.56 -30.67
CA ILE A 538 -3.23 7.63 -29.29
C ILE A 538 -2.36 6.40 -29.02
N ILE A 539 -1.27 6.59 -28.30
CA ILE A 539 -0.49 5.50 -27.69
C ILE A 539 -0.87 5.46 -26.20
N LEU A 540 -1.57 4.39 -25.81
CA LEU A 540 -1.94 4.11 -24.42
C LEU A 540 -1.00 3.04 -23.86
N VAL A 541 -0.39 3.31 -22.71
CA VAL A 541 0.57 2.44 -22.04
C VAL A 541 0.06 2.13 -20.64
N ASN A 542 -0.16 0.84 -20.34
CA ASN A 542 -0.53 0.33 -19.02
C ASN A 542 0.67 -0.39 -18.38
N GLY A 543 1.22 0.14 -17.28
CA GLY A 543 2.37 -0.42 -16.56
C GLY A 543 2.04 -0.99 -15.17
N HIS A 544 2.85 -1.97 -14.74
CA HIS A 544 2.92 -2.43 -13.34
C HIS A 544 4.39 -2.73 -12.99
N LEU A 545 5.05 -1.83 -12.27
CA LEU A 545 6.49 -1.90 -11.94
C LEU A 545 6.80 -2.80 -10.73
N ALA A 546 8.09 -3.00 -10.43
CA ALA A 546 8.52 -3.76 -9.26
C ALA A 546 8.06 -3.09 -7.94
N TRP A 547 7.52 -3.89 -7.02
CA TRP A 547 6.90 -3.35 -5.81
C TRP A 547 7.91 -3.01 -4.70
N GLU A 548 9.01 -3.77 -4.59
CA GLU A 548 9.90 -3.66 -3.43
C GLU A 548 10.54 -2.27 -3.29
N SER A 549 10.30 -1.60 -2.16
CA SER A 549 10.81 -0.24 -1.86
C SER A 549 12.33 -0.13 -1.90
N VAL A 550 13.04 -1.22 -1.56
CA VAL A 550 14.53 -1.30 -1.60
C VAL A 550 15.12 -1.46 -3.02
N LEU A 551 14.27 -1.44 -4.05
CA LEU A 551 14.65 -1.64 -5.46
C LEU A 551 14.26 -0.44 -6.36
N ALA A 552 14.30 0.79 -5.84
CA ALA A 552 14.00 2.01 -6.60
C ALA A 552 14.83 2.14 -7.90
N ASP A 553 16.09 1.70 -7.87
CA ASP A 553 16.96 1.51 -9.02
C ASP A 553 16.34 0.59 -10.09
N VAL A 554 15.74 -0.53 -9.69
CA VAL A 554 15.09 -1.45 -10.64
C VAL A 554 13.84 -0.81 -11.23
N LYS A 555 13.06 -0.04 -10.45
CA LYS A 555 11.88 0.70 -10.94
C LYS A 555 12.29 1.76 -11.96
N LEU A 556 13.35 2.52 -11.69
CA LEU A 556 13.96 3.48 -12.61
C LEU A 556 14.45 2.80 -13.91
N ILE A 557 15.11 1.66 -13.83
CA ILE A 557 15.59 0.91 -15.01
C ILE A 557 14.42 0.32 -15.82
N GLN A 558 13.37 -0.17 -15.17
CA GLN A 558 12.13 -0.60 -15.84
C GLN A 558 11.46 0.58 -16.57
N MET A 559 11.38 1.75 -15.93
CA MET A 559 10.86 2.98 -16.55
C MET A 559 11.73 3.47 -17.73
N GLY A 560 13.06 3.44 -17.59
CA GLY A 560 13.99 3.79 -18.67
C GLY A 560 13.82 2.87 -19.89
N ILE A 561 13.65 1.57 -19.67
CA ILE A 561 13.31 0.61 -20.72
C ILE A 561 11.95 0.95 -21.34
N LEU A 562 10.92 1.24 -20.51
CA LEU A 562 9.58 1.59 -20.97
C LEU A 562 9.59 2.78 -21.93
N MET A 563 10.21 3.88 -21.53
CA MET A 563 10.25 5.12 -22.29
C MET A 563 11.12 5.02 -23.55
N GLU A 564 12.20 4.23 -23.53
CA GLU A 564 12.98 3.92 -24.73
C GLU A 564 12.18 3.10 -25.76
N GLN A 565 11.39 2.11 -25.30
CA GLN A 565 10.51 1.35 -26.20
C GLN A 565 9.35 2.20 -26.73
N ILE A 566 8.72 3.04 -25.90
CA ILE A 566 7.67 3.97 -26.34
C ILE A 566 8.20 4.92 -27.42
N THR A 567 9.44 5.41 -27.28
CA THR A 567 10.09 6.25 -28.31
C THR A 567 10.21 5.51 -29.65
N LYS A 568 10.71 4.27 -29.63
CA LYS A 568 10.86 3.41 -30.83
C LYS A 568 9.51 3.04 -31.46
N LEU A 569 8.50 2.78 -30.62
CA LEU A 569 7.14 2.50 -31.08
C LEU A 569 6.48 3.75 -31.70
N ALA A 570 6.65 4.92 -31.10
CA ALA A 570 6.14 6.17 -31.67
C ALA A 570 6.76 6.49 -33.04
N GLU A 571 8.07 6.25 -33.23
CA GLU A 571 8.73 6.38 -34.55
C GLU A 571 8.18 5.42 -35.61
N LYS A 572 7.87 4.18 -35.23
CA LYS A 572 7.16 3.19 -36.06
C LYS A 572 5.74 3.67 -36.40
N TYR A 573 5.02 4.21 -35.41
CA TYR A 573 3.61 4.62 -35.51
C TYR A 573 3.39 5.91 -36.30
N VAL A 574 4.35 6.83 -36.34
CA VAL A 574 4.34 8.00 -37.26
C VAL A 574 4.17 7.57 -38.71
N ARG A 575 4.77 6.43 -39.09
CA ARG A 575 4.76 5.88 -40.45
C ARG A 575 3.61 4.89 -40.70
N TRP A 576 2.65 4.80 -39.78
CA TRP A 576 1.54 3.84 -39.88
C TRP A 576 0.54 4.26 -40.96
N PRO A 577 0.16 3.38 -41.91
CA PRO A 577 -0.70 3.76 -43.03
C PRO A 577 -2.11 4.18 -42.59
N ALA A 578 -2.80 4.96 -43.43
CA ALA A 578 -4.21 5.28 -43.22
C ALA A 578 -5.10 4.04 -43.36
N LEU A 579 -6.07 3.88 -42.46
CA LEU A 579 -6.93 2.69 -42.41
C LEU A 579 -8.10 2.82 -43.41
N LYS A 580 -8.18 1.88 -44.36
CA LYS A 580 -9.11 1.95 -45.52
C LYS A 580 -10.53 1.47 -45.24
N ASP A 581 -10.73 0.60 -44.26
CA ASP A 581 -12.06 0.22 -43.76
C ASP A 581 -12.11 0.47 -42.26
N LYS A 582 -13.12 1.25 -41.85
CA LYS A 582 -13.35 1.68 -40.47
C LYS A 582 -14.74 1.28 -39.97
N LYS A 583 -15.48 0.49 -40.74
CA LYS A 583 -16.83 0.06 -40.40
C LYS A 583 -16.85 -0.67 -39.05
N LEU A 584 -17.90 -0.43 -38.29
CA LEU A 584 -18.21 -1.23 -37.11
C LEU A 584 -18.84 -2.54 -37.60
N ILE A 585 -18.30 -3.69 -37.19
CA ILE A 585 -18.93 -4.99 -37.47
C ILE A 585 -20.11 -5.14 -36.51
N THR A 586 -21.26 -4.62 -36.92
CA THR A 586 -22.54 -4.87 -36.25
C THR A 586 -23.00 -6.29 -36.59
N PHE A 587 -22.95 -7.18 -35.60
CA PHE A 587 -23.72 -8.41 -35.66
C PHE A 587 -25.21 -8.04 -35.59
N SER A 588 -25.99 -8.46 -36.56
CA SER A 588 -27.43 -8.22 -36.59
C SER A 588 -28.10 -8.97 -35.45
N ALA A 589 -28.50 -8.27 -34.39
CA ALA A 589 -29.32 -8.84 -33.34
C ALA A 589 -30.63 -9.37 -33.94
N THR A 590 -30.86 -10.67 -33.83
CA THR A 590 -32.17 -11.27 -34.15
C THR A 590 -33.20 -10.70 -33.18
N GLY A 591 -34.26 -10.12 -33.73
CA GLY A 591 -35.05 -9.10 -33.04
C GLY A 591 -35.68 -9.50 -31.71
N LYS A 592 -35.66 -8.55 -30.78
CA LYS A 592 -36.77 -8.32 -29.86
C LYS A 592 -37.43 -7.01 -30.29
N ASP A 593 -38.71 -7.04 -30.60
CA ASP A 593 -39.44 -5.86 -31.05
C ASP A 593 -39.65 -4.88 -29.88
N GLY A 594 -39.24 -3.60 -30.05
CA GLY A 594 -39.66 -2.52 -29.15
C GLY A 594 -38.64 -1.41 -28.88
N GLU A 595 -37.34 -1.66 -29.01
CA GLU A 595 -36.31 -0.64 -28.76
C GLU A 595 -36.05 0.22 -30.02
N GLU A 596 -35.91 1.54 -29.85
CA GLU A 596 -35.53 2.42 -30.95
C GLU A 596 -34.15 2.05 -31.49
N ALA A 597 -34.03 1.91 -32.81
CA ALA A 597 -32.76 1.61 -33.44
C ALA A 597 -31.74 2.72 -33.11
N PRO A 598 -30.53 2.39 -32.62
CA PRO A 598 -29.55 3.40 -32.24
C PRO A 598 -29.22 4.29 -33.45
N PRO A 599 -28.95 5.59 -33.23
CA PRO A 599 -28.75 6.55 -34.31
C PRO A 599 -27.62 6.07 -35.24
N PRO A 600 -27.75 6.28 -36.57
CA PRO A 600 -26.80 5.75 -37.53
C PRO A 600 -25.38 6.22 -37.19
N PRO A 601 -24.38 5.30 -37.17
CA PRO A 601 -23.03 5.64 -36.75
C PRO A 601 -22.48 6.72 -37.68
N LYS A 602 -21.95 7.80 -37.08
CA LYS A 602 -21.30 8.90 -37.80
C LYS A 602 -20.26 8.35 -38.76
N ASP A 603 -20.23 8.86 -39.99
CA ASP A 603 -19.21 8.47 -40.98
C ASP A 603 -17.80 8.67 -40.38
N PRO A 604 -16.94 7.63 -40.41
CA PRO A 604 -15.71 7.64 -39.66
C PRO A 604 -14.66 8.56 -40.32
N GLY A 605 -14.08 9.46 -39.54
CA GLY A 605 -13.13 10.47 -40.01
C GLY A 605 -11.86 9.87 -40.63
N PRO A 606 -11.17 10.59 -41.54
CA PRO A 606 -9.93 10.11 -42.16
C PRO A 606 -8.82 9.91 -41.11
N SER A 607 -7.99 8.87 -41.26
CA SER A 607 -6.89 8.63 -40.32
C SER A 607 -5.90 9.78 -40.32
N GLN A 608 -5.49 10.26 -39.15
CA GLN A 608 -4.55 11.37 -39.05
C GLN A 608 -3.10 10.90 -39.28
N GLU A 609 -2.35 11.70 -40.05
CA GLU A 609 -0.90 11.55 -40.25
C GLU A 609 -0.12 12.38 -39.22
N TYR A 610 1.12 12.00 -38.92
CA TYR A 610 1.96 12.63 -37.90
C TYR A 610 3.34 12.96 -38.50
N ARG A 611 4.04 14.00 -38.01
CA ARG A 611 5.35 14.40 -38.56
C ARG A 611 6.48 13.87 -37.68
N ASN A 612 6.35 14.04 -36.37
CA ASN A 612 7.30 13.60 -35.35
C ASN A 612 6.69 12.53 -34.44
N ASN A 613 7.54 11.74 -33.79
CA ASN A 613 7.14 10.77 -32.76
C ASN A 613 6.44 11.44 -31.56
N THR A 614 6.84 12.66 -31.22
CA THR A 614 6.22 13.50 -30.18
C THR A 614 4.90 14.16 -30.58
N ASP A 615 4.50 14.11 -31.86
CA ASP A 615 3.19 14.65 -32.31
C ASP A 615 2.02 13.71 -31.97
N ILE A 616 2.29 12.45 -31.59
CA ILE A 616 1.28 11.45 -31.24
C ILE A 616 0.93 11.60 -29.75
N PRO A 617 -0.35 11.72 -29.37
CA PRO A 617 -0.81 11.65 -27.98
C PRO A 617 -0.27 10.46 -27.17
N ILE A 618 0.58 10.82 -26.21
CA ILE A 618 1.07 10.14 -25.00
C ILE A 618 0.02 9.90 -23.89
N LEU A 619 -0.40 8.67 -23.58
CA LEU A 619 -1.00 8.35 -22.27
C LEU A 619 -0.24 7.20 -21.60
N VAL A 620 0.33 7.44 -20.41
CA VAL A 620 1.00 6.42 -19.58
C VAL A 620 0.25 6.30 -18.24
N CYS A 621 -0.55 5.26 -18.14
CA CYS A 621 -1.29 4.86 -16.94
C CYS A 621 -0.60 3.66 -16.28
N GLY A 622 -0.74 3.50 -14.97
CA GLY A 622 -0.24 2.31 -14.30
C GLY A 622 -0.01 2.45 -12.81
N ASP A 623 0.31 1.31 -12.21
CA ASP A 623 0.90 1.22 -10.89
C ASP A 623 2.43 1.26 -11.07
N PHE A 624 3.05 2.34 -10.58
CA PHE A 624 4.49 2.54 -10.69
C PHE A 624 5.23 2.20 -9.40
N ASN A 625 4.51 1.85 -8.32
CA ASN A 625 5.07 1.50 -7.01
C ASN A 625 6.14 2.49 -6.50
N SER A 626 6.05 3.77 -6.89
CA SER A 626 7.09 4.79 -6.70
C SER A 626 6.43 6.12 -6.38
N THR A 627 6.88 6.81 -5.35
CA THR A 627 6.33 8.08 -4.85
C THR A 627 6.79 9.29 -5.68
N GLU A 628 6.20 10.45 -5.46
CA GLU A 628 6.49 11.68 -6.23
C GLU A 628 7.92 12.20 -6.10
N ASP A 629 8.63 11.82 -5.04
CA ASP A 629 10.03 12.17 -4.77
C ASP A 629 11.02 11.17 -5.38
N SER A 630 10.54 10.11 -6.04
CA SER A 630 11.37 9.09 -6.69
C SER A 630 11.96 9.53 -8.03
N SER A 631 13.08 8.93 -8.43
CA SER A 631 13.64 9.11 -9.77
C SER A 631 12.72 8.65 -10.91
N VAL A 632 11.73 7.80 -10.62
CA VAL A 632 10.70 7.39 -11.60
C VAL A 632 9.79 8.58 -11.94
N TYR A 633 9.41 9.37 -10.93
CA TYR A 633 8.65 10.61 -11.12
C TYR A 633 9.53 11.72 -11.73
N GLU A 634 10.79 11.86 -11.31
CA GLU A 634 11.77 12.78 -11.93
C GLU A 634 11.91 12.50 -13.43
N LEU A 635 12.11 11.23 -13.82
CA LEU A 635 12.29 10.83 -15.21
C LEU A 635 11.11 11.24 -16.09
N LEU A 636 9.88 10.97 -15.64
CA LEU A 636 8.68 11.29 -16.41
C LEU A 636 8.36 12.80 -16.45
N SER A 637 8.57 13.52 -15.34
CA SER A 637 8.25 14.96 -15.24
C SER A 637 9.31 15.87 -15.87
N MET A 638 10.59 15.54 -15.73
CA MET A 638 11.70 16.34 -16.27
C MET A 638 12.22 15.82 -17.62
N GLY A 639 11.81 14.61 -18.00
CA GLY A 639 12.28 13.94 -19.22
C GLY A 639 13.70 13.37 -19.14
N ARG A 640 14.38 13.50 -18.00
CA ARG A 640 15.75 13.00 -17.79
C ARG A 640 16.08 12.80 -16.31
N VAL A 641 16.82 11.72 -16.01
CA VAL A 641 17.54 11.48 -14.74
C VAL A 641 19.04 11.42 -15.04
N PRO A 642 19.90 12.15 -14.30
CA PRO A 642 21.34 12.20 -14.56
C PRO A 642 22.08 10.97 -13.96
N PRO A 643 23.24 10.58 -14.51
CA PRO A 643 23.96 9.36 -14.08
C PRO A 643 24.48 9.41 -12.63
N ASN A 644 24.55 10.60 -12.03
CA ASN A 644 24.95 10.79 -10.63
C ASN A 644 23.77 10.82 -9.64
N HIS A 645 22.55 10.46 -10.06
CA HIS A 645 21.40 10.35 -9.15
C HIS A 645 21.68 9.30 -8.05
N PRO A 646 21.36 9.54 -6.76
CA PRO A 646 21.72 8.64 -5.66
C PRO A 646 21.26 7.18 -5.85
N GLU A 647 20.03 6.99 -6.32
CA GLU A 647 19.45 5.67 -6.58
C GLU A 647 20.13 4.92 -7.74
N LEU A 648 20.83 5.62 -8.63
CA LEU A 648 21.48 5.06 -9.83
C LEU A 648 22.99 4.87 -9.64
N SER A 649 23.62 5.79 -8.90
CA SER A 649 25.09 5.92 -8.74
C SER A 649 25.80 4.74 -8.07
N SER A 650 25.06 3.86 -7.39
CA SER A 650 25.60 2.70 -6.65
C SER A 650 25.65 1.40 -7.47
N PHE A 651 25.14 1.39 -8.70
CA PHE A 651 24.88 0.19 -9.50
C PHE A 651 25.43 0.29 -10.93
N GLN A 652 25.39 -0.80 -11.70
CA GLN A 652 25.90 -0.86 -13.07
C GLN A 652 24.82 -1.34 -14.06
N TYR A 653 24.34 -0.42 -14.90
CA TYR A 653 23.28 -0.62 -15.89
C TYR A 653 23.67 -0.13 -17.30
N GLY A 654 24.95 -0.27 -17.66
CA GLY A 654 25.44 0.05 -19.00
C GLY A 654 25.35 1.54 -19.32
N SER A 655 24.70 1.88 -20.45
CA SER A 655 24.48 3.27 -20.88
C SER A 655 23.67 4.09 -19.87
N PHE A 656 22.63 3.53 -19.25
CA PHE A 656 21.77 4.25 -18.30
C PHE A 656 22.56 4.79 -17.09
N THR A 657 23.49 4.02 -16.53
CA THR A 657 24.39 4.47 -15.45
C THR A 657 25.54 5.37 -15.90
N ARG A 658 25.84 5.44 -17.20
CA ARG A 658 26.97 6.20 -17.75
C ARG A 658 26.56 7.58 -18.26
N ASP A 659 25.47 7.63 -19.01
CA ASP A 659 25.02 8.80 -19.76
C ASP A 659 23.79 9.47 -19.09
N GLY A 660 23.10 8.73 -18.21
CA GLY A 660 21.78 9.02 -17.66
C GLY A 660 20.68 8.29 -18.42
N ILE A 661 19.43 8.58 -18.06
CA ILE A 661 18.22 8.09 -18.74
C ILE A 661 17.43 9.31 -19.20
N GLU A 662 16.98 9.36 -20.45
CA GLU A 662 16.21 10.49 -21.01
C GLU A 662 15.16 10.06 -22.03
N HIS A 663 14.14 10.90 -22.25
CA HIS A 663 13.09 10.66 -23.25
C HIS A 663 12.58 11.97 -23.90
N PRO A 664 12.11 11.94 -25.16
CA PRO A 664 11.76 13.15 -25.91
C PRO A 664 10.37 13.75 -25.58
N PHE A 665 9.57 13.09 -24.74
CA PHE A 665 8.17 13.46 -24.49
C PHE A 665 8.01 14.48 -23.36
N SER A 666 7.23 15.54 -23.58
CA SER A 666 6.85 16.52 -22.55
C SER A 666 5.63 16.03 -21.78
N LEU A 667 5.84 15.11 -20.84
CA LEU A 667 4.78 14.54 -20.01
C LEU A 667 4.50 15.40 -18.77
N ARG A 668 3.29 15.27 -18.23
CA ARG A 668 2.91 15.72 -16.88
C ARG A 668 1.89 14.74 -16.33
N ASP A 669 1.88 14.53 -15.02
CA ASP A 669 0.79 13.82 -14.35
C ASP A 669 -0.51 14.66 -14.38
N ALA A 670 -1.65 13.98 -14.51
CA ALA A 670 -2.96 14.61 -14.55
C ALA A 670 -3.40 15.16 -13.18
N TYR A 671 -3.03 14.53 -12.07
CA TYR A 671 -3.40 14.95 -10.72
C TYR A 671 -2.54 16.11 -10.18
N ALA A 672 -1.37 16.37 -10.79
CA ALA A 672 -0.52 17.52 -10.52
C ALA A 672 -1.15 18.91 -10.81
N HIS A 673 -2.45 19.00 -11.14
CA HIS A 673 -3.22 20.26 -11.16
C HIS A 673 -3.96 20.54 -9.83
N ILE A 674 -4.32 19.51 -9.06
CA ILE A 674 -5.04 19.63 -7.78
C ILE A 674 -4.12 19.53 -6.56
N LYS A 675 -2.80 19.56 -6.79
CA LYS A 675 -1.76 19.48 -5.77
C LYS A 675 -1.69 20.74 -4.90
N ASN A 676 -1.51 20.60 -3.59
CA ASN A 676 -1.62 21.66 -2.58
C ASN A 676 -3.03 22.29 -2.49
N THR A 677 -4.09 21.56 -2.84
CA THR A 677 -5.48 22.03 -2.74
C THR A 677 -6.27 21.16 -1.73
N PRO A 678 -7.45 21.62 -1.23
CA PRO A 678 -8.32 20.78 -0.41
C PRO A 678 -8.86 19.53 -1.12
N GLU A 679 -8.67 19.42 -2.42
CA GLU A 679 -9.14 18.32 -3.27
C GLU A 679 -7.98 17.44 -3.77
N GLU A 680 -6.77 17.64 -3.25
CA GLU A 680 -5.58 16.82 -3.53
C GLU A 680 -5.83 15.34 -3.22
N MET A 681 -5.31 14.44 -4.07
CA MET A 681 -5.40 13.00 -3.83
C MET A 681 -4.42 12.59 -2.71
N PRO A 682 -4.90 12.11 -1.54
CA PRO A 682 -4.02 11.89 -0.38
C PRO A 682 -3.21 10.60 -0.48
N PHE A 683 -3.60 9.67 -1.35
CA PHE A 683 -2.95 8.38 -1.62
C PHE A 683 -3.56 7.75 -2.88
N THR A 684 -2.89 6.76 -3.45
CA THR A 684 -3.52 5.81 -4.39
C THR A 684 -3.51 4.37 -3.88
N ASN A 685 -2.56 3.96 -3.04
CA ASN A 685 -2.64 2.73 -2.24
C ASN A 685 -2.86 3.08 -0.76
N TYR A 686 -3.74 2.35 -0.06
CA TYR A 686 -4.10 2.66 1.33
C TYR A 686 -4.15 1.40 2.22
N THR A 687 -3.00 1.03 2.77
CA THR A 687 -2.84 -0.03 3.77
C THR A 687 -2.38 0.54 5.12
N PRO A 688 -2.37 -0.21 6.24
CA PRO A 688 -2.02 0.36 7.54
C PRO A 688 -0.55 0.76 7.67
N GLY A 689 0.32 0.16 6.85
CA GLY A 689 1.76 0.40 6.82
C GLY A 689 2.24 1.31 5.68
N PHE A 690 1.41 1.54 4.66
CA PHE A 690 1.74 2.35 3.50
C PHE A 690 0.49 3.06 2.96
N SER A 691 0.55 4.37 2.79
CA SER A 691 -0.56 5.23 2.40
C SER A 691 -0.01 6.42 1.61
N ASP A 692 0.19 6.25 0.31
CA ASP A 692 0.86 7.23 -0.55
C ASP A 692 0.39 7.09 -2.02
N VAL A 693 0.78 8.05 -2.87
CA VAL A 693 0.51 8.07 -4.32
C VAL A 693 1.59 7.29 -5.07
N ILE A 694 1.19 6.17 -5.69
CA ILE A 694 2.06 5.30 -6.51
C ILE A 694 1.47 4.93 -7.89
N ASP A 695 0.18 5.20 -8.09
CA ASP A 695 -0.53 5.08 -9.37
C ASP A 695 -0.61 6.46 -10.01
N TYR A 696 -0.29 6.57 -11.30
CA TYR A 696 -0.27 7.87 -11.99
C TYR A 696 -0.90 7.80 -13.37
N LEU A 697 -1.27 8.97 -13.90
CA LEU A 697 -1.82 9.11 -15.24
C LEU A 697 -1.11 10.25 -15.97
N TRP A 698 -0.03 9.91 -16.66
CA TRP A 698 0.81 10.85 -17.39
C TRP A 698 0.28 11.11 -18.80
N TYR A 699 0.26 12.38 -19.20
CA TYR A 699 -0.23 12.81 -20.51
C TYR A 699 0.77 13.72 -21.24
N SER A 700 0.81 13.63 -22.56
CA SER A 700 1.67 14.49 -23.40
C SER A 700 1.09 15.90 -23.54
N THR A 701 1.64 16.83 -22.77
CA THR A 701 1.16 18.22 -22.61
C THR A 701 1.12 19.05 -23.90
N ASN A 702 1.86 18.65 -24.93
CA ASN A 702 1.88 19.30 -26.24
C ASN A 702 0.68 18.95 -27.12
N THR A 703 -0.03 17.84 -26.85
CA THR A 703 -1.13 17.32 -27.69
C THR A 703 -2.42 17.02 -26.91
N LEU A 704 -2.35 16.90 -25.58
CA LEU A 704 -3.49 16.65 -24.70
C LEU A 704 -3.63 17.74 -23.63
N GLU A 705 -4.87 18.11 -23.32
CA GLU A 705 -5.26 19.03 -22.23
C GLU A 705 -6.17 18.27 -21.25
N VAL A 706 -6.01 18.49 -19.93
CA VAL A 706 -6.85 17.87 -18.88
C VAL A 706 -8.09 18.74 -18.68
N VAL A 707 -9.26 18.11 -18.67
CA VAL A 707 -10.55 18.81 -18.56
C VAL A 707 -11.23 18.50 -17.23
N ASP A 708 -11.37 17.23 -16.88
CA ASP A 708 -12.03 16.76 -15.65
C ASP A 708 -11.18 15.68 -14.95
N LEU A 709 -11.17 15.65 -13.62
CA LEU A 709 -10.49 14.64 -12.79
C LEU A 709 -11.48 13.98 -11.82
N LEU A 710 -11.30 12.68 -11.53
CA LEU A 710 -12.01 12.01 -10.44
C LEU A 710 -11.29 12.27 -9.11
N GLY A 711 -11.91 13.08 -8.26
CA GLY A 711 -11.34 13.60 -7.01
C GLY A 711 -11.16 12.57 -5.89
N PRO A 712 -10.77 13.02 -4.69
CA PRO A 712 -10.37 12.14 -3.58
C PRO A 712 -11.54 11.37 -2.95
N PRO A 713 -11.25 10.32 -2.17
CA PRO A 713 -12.23 9.62 -1.33
C PRO A 713 -12.80 10.51 -0.20
N ASP A 714 -13.92 10.09 0.38
CA ASP A 714 -14.59 10.78 1.48
C ASP A 714 -13.73 10.82 2.75
N ALA A 715 -13.27 12.02 3.12
CA ALA A 715 -12.38 12.26 4.26
C ALA A 715 -13.05 12.09 5.64
N GLU A 716 -14.39 12.09 5.73
CA GLU A 716 -15.09 11.74 6.97
C GLU A 716 -15.16 10.22 7.13
N TYR A 717 -15.45 9.49 6.04
CA TYR A 717 -15.45 8.03 6.00
C TYR A 717 -14.07 7.44 6.38
N LEU A 718 -12.98 8.01 5.86
CA LEU A 718 -11.61 7.56 6.15
C LEU A 718 -11.18 7.70 7.62
N LYS A 719 -11.91 8.43 8.48
CA LYS A 719 -11.59 8.52 9.91
C LYS A 719 -11.82 7.21 10.68
N ARG A 720 -12.60 6.28 10.11
CA ARG A 720 -12.96 4.98 10.72
C ARG A 720 -12.54 3.77 9.89
N VAL A 721 -11.89 3.99 8.75
CA VAL A 721 -11.41 2.91 7.89
C VAL A 721 -9.88 2.84 7.99
N PRO A 722 -9.32 1.82 8.67
CA PRO A 722 -7.87 1.72 8.86
C PRO A 722 -7.11 1.62 7.54
N ALA A 723 -7.69 0.88 6.59
CA ALA A 723 -7.09 0.50 5.32
C ALA A 723 -8.15 -0.07 4.35
N PHE A 724 -7.73 -0.28 3.12
CA PHE A 724 -8.43 -1.00 2.06
C PHE A 724 -7.76 -2.38 1.84
N PRO A 725 -8.45 -3.40 1.31
CA PRO A 725 -9.84 -3.41 0.88
C PRO A 725 -10.83 -3.53 2.04
N ASN A 726 -12.07 -3.15 1.79
CA ASN A 726 -13.21 -3.25 2.71
C ASN A 726 -14.52 -3.38 1.92
N TYR A 727 -15.68 -3.33 2.60
CA TYR A 727 -16.99 -3.49 1.96
C TYR A 727 -17.29 -2.50 0.81
N HIS A 728 -16.68 -1.32 0.78
CA HIS A 728 -16.95 -0.28 -0.23
C HIS A 728 -15.73 0.04 -1.12
N PHE A 729 -14.57 -0.54 -0.82
CA PHE A 729 -13.33 -0.39 -1.60
C PHE A 729 -12.75 -1.81 -1.86
N PRO A 730 -12.98 -2.41 -3.04
CA PRO A 730 -12.70 -3.83 -3.31
C PRO A 730 -11.24 -4.16 -3.67
N ALA A 731 -10.36 -3.16 -3.66
CA ALA A 731 -8.92 -3.30 -3.81
C ALA A 731 -8.23 -2.38 -2.78
N ASP A 732 -6.97 -2.65 -2.46
CA ASP A 732 -6.16 -1.77 -1.59
C ASP A 732 -5.67 -0.50 -2.31
N HIS A 733 -5.67 -0.51 -3.63
CA HIS A 733 -5.57 0.68 -4.46
C HIS A 733 -6.95 1.31 -4.74
N ILE A 734 -6.98 2.64 -4.84
CA ILE A 734 -8.14 3.43 -5.29
C ILE A 734 -7.95 3.87 -6.74
N GLN A 735 -9.01 3.74 -7.53
CA GLN A 735 -9.07 4.06 -8.94
C GLN A 735 -8.79 5.55 -9.24
N ILE A 736 -7.96 5.82 -10.25
CA ILE A 736 -7.69 7.17 -10.76
C ILE A 736 -8.32 7.33 -12.15
N MET A 737 -8.88 8.50 -12.45
CA MET A 737 -9.50 8.74 -13.75
C MET A 737 -9.42 10.22 -14.12
N ALA A 738 -9.08 10.49 -15.38
CA ALA A 738 -9.09 11.82 -15.95
C ALA A 738 -9.78 11.83 -17.33
N GLU A 739 -10.39 12.94 -17.67
CA GLU A 739 -10.83 13.24 -19.03
C GLU A 739 -9.90 14.24 -19.69
N PHE A 740 -9.43 13.87 -20.89
CA PHE A 740 -8.56 14.69 -21.71
C PHE A 740 -9.26 15.15 -22.96
N VAL A 741 -8.75 16.22 -23.56
CA VAL A 741 -9.10 16.65 -24.91
C VAL A 741 -7.87 16.67 -25.80
N ILE A 742 -8.01 16.09 -27.00
CA ILE A 742 -6.99 16.16 -28.05
C ILE A 742 -7.00 17.57 -28.66
N LYS A 743 -5.89 18.28 -28.54
CA LYS A 743 -5.75 19.66 -29.00
C LYS A 743 -5.87 19.75 -30.51
N ALA A 744 -6.65 20.72 -31.01
CA ALA A 744 -6.65 21.06 -32.42
C ALA A 744 -5.24 21.47 -32.87
N ARG A 745 -4.73 20.83 -33.93
CA ARG A 745 -3.44 21.20 -34.50
C ARG A 745 -3.52 22.63 -35.05
N LYS A 746 -2.55 23.46 -34.65
CA LYS A 746 -2.33 24.76 -35.28
C LYS A 746 -1.83 24.55 -36.69
N GLU A 747 -2.74 24.55 -37.66
CA GLU A 747 -2.36 24.68 -39.07
C GLU A 747 -1.52 25.95 -39.22
N LYS A 748 -0.27 25.78 -39.65
CA LYS A 748 0.62 26.90 -39.93
C LYS A 748 0.07 27.54 -41.21
N LYS A 749 -0.72 28.61 -41.06
CA LYS A 749 -1.31 29.37 -42.18
C LYS A 749 -0.32 29.42 -43.34
N SER A 750 -0.71 28.87 -44.49
CA SER A 750 -0.03 29.19 -45.73
C SER A 750 -0.10 30.70 -45.90
N HIS A 751 1.04 31.36 -45.89
CA HIS A 751 1.13 32.64 -46.57
C HIS A 751 0.86 32.30 -48.05
N PRO A 752 -0.20 32.84 -48.68
CA PRO A 752 -0.34 32.69 -50.12
C PRO A 752 0.92 33.29 -50.76
N GLU A 753 1.51 32.58 -51.71
CA GLU A 753 2.59 33.16 -52.50
C GLU A 753 2.07 34.42 -53.17
N PRO A 754 2.80 35.55 -53.12
CA PRO A 754 2.39 36.75 -53.83
C PRO A 754 2.41 36.46 -55.33
N ASP A 755 1.23 36.40 -55.94
CA ASP A 755 1.04 36.24 -57.38
C ASP A 755 1.57 37.48 -58.12
N PHE A 756 2.87 37.46 -58.41
CA PHE A 756 3.50 38.38 -59.35
C PHE A 756 3.12 37.97 -60.78
N GLY A 757 1.87 38.26 -61.12
CA GLY A 757 1.24 37.90 -62.38
C GLY A 757 2.09 38.26 -63.61
N SER A 758 2.02 37.41 -64.62
CA SER A 758 2.93 37.40 -65.77
C SER A 758 2.95 38.72 -66.55
N GLY A 759 4.02 39.49 -66.35
CA GLY A 759 4.25 40.76 -67.03
C GLY A 759 4.32 40.61 -68.55
N SER A 760 3.29 41.10 -69.23
CA SER A 760 3.16 41.02 -70.69
C SER A 760 4.30 41.73 -71.44
N HIS A 761 4.90 41.06 -72.41
CA HIS A 761 5.82 41.68 -73.37
C HIS A 761 5.05 42.59 -74.35
N GLY A 762 4.95 43.88 -74.03
CA GLY A 762 4.57 44.91 -74.99
C GLY A 762 5.76 45.38 -75.84
N GLN A 763 5.77 45.07 -77.13
CA GLN A 763 6.68 45.70 -78.10
C GLN A 763 6.24 47.15 -78.36
N GLY A 764 7.17 48.12 -78.44
CA GLY A 764 6.78 49.54 -78.46
C GLY A 764 7.84 50.57 -78.84
N ARG A 765 8.50 50.41 -80.00
CA ARG A 765 9.54 51.27 -80.61
C ARG A 765 10.95 51.12 -80.07
#